data_AF-A0A8S1F4G5-F1
#
_entry.id   AF-A0A8S1F4G5-F1
#
_cell.length_a   1.000
_cell.length_b   1.000
_cell.length_c   1.000
_cell.angle_alpha   90.00
_cell.angle_beta   90.00
_cell.angle_gamma   90.00
#
_symmetry.space_group_name_H-M   'P 1'
#
loop_
_entity.id
_entity.type
_entity.pdbx_description
1 polymer ?
#
loop_
_entity_poly.entity_id
_entity_poly.type
_entity_poly.pdbx_seq_one_letter_code
_entity_poly.pdbx_strand_id
1 'polypeptide(L)'
;MLTRSNRFSTGLRASHSFVTSPIFYANAEPHIGHAYTALLCDTAHRWNKLKNPSNLAIFSIGTDEHGSKIFRAAQNAGKGPKQFCDEVSAKFQKLFEKLEISHTHFIRTTDKSHQKAVQQFWRNLRDRGHIYKSTYSGYYSIVDECFVPENEVMESKIDGKPVKVTKSSMTAVEWIEEENYMFRLSNFRSRICDWIENQDVIVPEKYVQTAQNSLEMDEDLSISRTSSRLSWGIPVPDDPSQTVYVWLDALVNYLSVSGWPSSSSAWPPTCQVIGKDIVKFHLFYWPAFLLAADLPLPSKFLVHGHWLVNNVKMSKSLGNVVSPISAIEEFSTEGLRYFLLKNGNPSDDSNFNSSSCLETINSDMVNNFGNLLNRSTIDKMNSTNTYPCLKITELDSDVVDSSQNLIQMLQEAREKCVSLYDEMMYYKVIENLMAIMKEANRVFQLNQPWKHQENEKKLESIMFITYETLRVVSVLIQPIVPKMAKFSLDRLGIPSNERNLENAQFGVYDGGKLGENSGMSGDKQEEISEEVLRRKQLIVRNLQESLGVDKLVKQLATDGKIPHLYWGTATTGKPHVGYLVPMRKIADFLSAGLKVTILFADLHAYLDNMKSTWELLENRVVYYENVIKALLQSLDVPIDRLHFVKGTTFQLSREYTNDVLRLSAQVSQRDALKAGAEVVKQVASPLLSGLLYPLLQALDEQYLKVDGQFGGVDQRKIFILAEEQLPKLKLGKRWHLMNPMVPGLTGTKMSSSEEDSKIDVLDESAKVRAKIAGAACSRDQPDNGVLAFYNYVLFPIVSPEAIKIANNEFFDFDALKSAYLEGKIDENALKDYLSDFLVNLLEKVQTRCDNDVVRNAKEKGYQTVVNVESTPKSEKVIVKLNEEQTKWLEELSRDSQIICPEHLNSTLGNVSTSKPLRIAFVCHAKGRFHLGFVSGLLKMKKLIASGVPVDATVLISDIEAYLDNEKVAWGAIDARAIYYREMLASILKQLKLESNVKIQIASEIDGYFSSQYVLDFYKMASAVTRDETTVCEGTSLSGNLVPLMYALNAKLVKPDVLLIGEDAENIAILSEKLLKFVGQNSVPHVTVPQIPGCDGKKMGCSSPDFLLDPLDTPKQTKTKIARSFCEPANLEGNVAMKFAKLVVFPILDGAELKIARTEENGGDVIAKNYSELEHEFLVGSNPKFPLHPGDLKNSVVSVINGLFDGVRAEFADKTRMKIVTDAFSTSKGKKK
;
A
#
# COMPACT_ATOMS: atom_id res chain seq x y z
N MET A 1 38.39 -30.67 -50.12
CA MET A 1 39.33 -31.69 -49.60
C MET A 1 40.33 -31.01 -48.69
N LEU A 2 40.23 -31.24 -47.38
CA LEU A 2 41.33 -31.21 -46.41
C LEU A 2 40.75 -31.56 -45.04
N THR A 3 40.87 -32.84 -44.70
CA THR A 3 40.84 -33.39 -43.35
C THR A 3 41.90 -32.71 -42.48
N ARG A 4 41.55 -32.30 -41.27
CA ARG A 4 42.43 -31.93 -40.13
C ARG A 4 41.53 -31.45 -38.98
N SER A 5 41.68 -31.77 -37.72
CA SER A 5 42.47 -32.77 -37.00
C SER A 5 41.98 -32.63 -35.56
N ASN A 6 41.44 -33.71 -34.97
CA ASN A 6 41.22 -33.82 -33.53
C ASN A 6 42.57 -33.69 -32.82
N ARG A 7 42.92 -32.47 -32.40
CA ARG A 7 43.96 -32.18 -31.40
C ARG A 7 43.55 -30.94 -30.62
N PHE A 8 42.74 -31.14 -29.58
CA PHE A 8 42.95 -30.43 -28.33
C PHE A 8 43.40 -31.46 -27.30
N SER A 9 44.64 -31.28 -26.90
CA SER A 9 45.43 -32.11 -26.00
C SER A 9 44.77 -32.31 -24.65
N THR A 10 44.64 -33.57 -24.27
CA THR A 10 44.57 -34.09 -22.90
C THR A 10 45.88 -33.79 -22.17
N GLY A 11 46.04 -32.54 -21.72
CA GLY A 11 47.17 -32.10 -20.90
C GLY A 11 46.68 -31.19 -19.79
N LEU A 12 46.64 -31.72 -18.56
CA LEU A 12 46.61 -31.02 -17.26
C LEU A 12 46.16 -29.54 -17.31
N ARG A 13 44.86 -29.28 -17.51
CA ARG A 13 44.29 -27.97 -17.13
C ARG A 13 43.93 -28.07 -15.66
N ALA A 14 44.58 -27.26 -14.82
CA ALA A 14 44.08 -27.00 -13.48
C ALA A 14 42.58 -26.70 -13.60
N SER A 15 41.73 -27.55 -13.02
CA SER A 15 40.28 -27.42 -13.16
C SER A 15 39.86 -26.14 -12.44
N HIS A 16 39.27 -25.19 -13.17
CA HIS A 16 38.78 -23.95 -12.61
C HIS A 16 37.25 -23.99 -12.53
N SER A 17 36.68 -23.23 -11.61
CA SER A 17 35.25 -22.92 -11.54
C SER A 17 35.09 -21.42 -11.82
N PHE A 18 34.16 -21.07 -12.70
CA PHE A 18 33.79 -19.68 -12.94
C PHE A 18 32.27 -19.55 -13.04
N VAL A 19 31.65 -19.11 -11.94
CA VAL A 19 30.21 -18.89 -11.82
C VAL A 19 29.91 -17.39 -11.97
N THR A 20 28.88 -17.05 -12.74
CA THR A 20 28.45 -15.65 -12.91
C THR A 20 26.96 -15.49 -12.66
N SER A 21 26.57 -14.45 -11.92
CA SER A 21 25.20 -13.90 -12.01
C SER A 21 25.11 -12.93 -13.20
N PRO A 22 23.91 -12.51 -13.64
CA PRO A 22 23.78 -11.26 -14.36
C PRO A 22 24.30 -10.11 -13.50
N ILE A 23 24.62 -9.01 -14.16
CA ILE A 23 24.77 -7.71 -13.50
C ILE A 23 23.39 -7.04 -13.39
N PHE A 24 23.08 -6.50 -12.21
CA PHE A 24 21.74 -5.96 -11.93
C PHE A 24 21.63 -4.49 -12.32
N TYR A 25 20.50 -4.11 -12.93
CA TYR A 25 20.30 -2.76 -13.42
C TYR A 25 20.22 -1.74 -12.28
N ALA A 26 21.09 -0.74 -12.28
CA ALA A 26 21.25 0.21 -11.16
C ALA A 26 20.22 1.36 -11.19
N ASN A 27 18.97 1.11 -11.59
CA ASN A 27 17.89 2.10 -11.61
C ASN A 27 17.00 2.07 -10.35
N ALA A 28 17.20 1.08 -9.47
CA ALA A 28 16.32 0.75 -8.37
C ALA A 28 17.08 0.13 -7.19
N GLU A 29 16.46 0.14 -6.02
CA GLU A 29 16.95 -0.65 -4.88
C GLU A 29 16.76 -2.16 -5.13
N PRO A 30 17.61 -3.02 -4.53
CA PRO A 30 17.52 -4.46 -4.72
C PRO A 30 16.27 -5.08 -4.06
N HIS A 31 15.70 -6.10 -4.70
CA HIS A 31 14.55 -6.88 -4.23
C HIS A 31 14.86 -8.38 -4.12
N ILE A 32 13.92 -9.19 -3.60
CA ILE A 32 14.14 -10.64 -3.35
C ILE A 32 14.57 -11.44 -4.59
N GLY A 33 14.13 -11.02 -5.78
CA GLY A 33 14.60 -11.63 -7.03
C GLY A 33 16.12 -11.56 -7.21
N HIS A 34 16.76 -10.43 -6.88
CA HIS A 34 18.21 -10.30 -6.95
C HIS A 34 18.91 -11.14 -5.88
N ALA A 35 18.33 -11.21 -4.68
CA ALA A 35 18.83 -12.06 -3.61
C ALA A 35 18.82 -13.54 -4.02
N TYR A 36 17.75 -14.01 -4.66
CA TYR A 36 17.65 -15.39 -5.12
C TYR A 36 18.73 -15.74 -6.15
N THR A 37 18.91 -14.92 -7.19
CA THR A 37 19.96 -15.12 -8.20
C THR A 37 21.36 -15.14 -7.57
N ALA A 38 21.63 -14.22 -6.63
CA ALA A 38 22.89 -14.17 -5.92
C ALA A 38 23.13 -15.44 -5.08
N LEU A 39 22.08 -15.97 -4.44
CA LEU A 39 22.16 -17.19 -3.62
C LEU A 39 22.37 -18.46 -4.45
N LEU A 40 21.76 -18.57 -5.63
CA LEU A 40 22.04 -19.68 -6.55
C LEU A 40 23.52 -19.70 -6.94
N CYS A 41 24.08 -18.54 -7.29
CA CYS A 41 25.49 -18.42 -7.65
C CYS A 41 26.42 -18.68 -6.46
N ASP A 42 26.10 -18.14 -5.28
CA ASP A 42 26.87 -18.34 -4.06
C ASP A 42 26.90 -19.81 -3.64
N THR A 43 25.76 -20.50 -3.73
CA THR A 43 25.66 -21.93 -3.43
C THR A 43 26.50 -22.75 -4.41
N ALA A 44 26.44 -22.45 -5.71
CA ALA A 44 27.29 -23.09 -6.73
C ALA A 44 28.79 -22.89 -6.45
N HIS A 45 29.18 -21.67 -6.08
CA HIS A 45 30.56 -21.31 -5.77
C HIS A 45 31.06 -22.02 -4.51
N ARG A 46 30.27 -22.00 -3.45
CA ARG A 46 30.56 -22.70 -2.19
C ARG A 46 30.63 -24.21 -2.39
N TRP A 47 29.74 -24.78 -3.21
CA TRP A 47 29.81 -26.19 -3.57
C TRP A 47 31.10 -26.54 -4.32
N ASN A 48 31.50 -25.75 -5.32
CA ASN A 48 32.75 -25.97 -6.03
C ASN A 48 33.98 -25.92 -5.11
N LYS A 49 33.99 -24.99 -4.14
CA LYS A 49 35.04 -24.93 -3.12
C LYS A 49 35.03 -26.12 -2.16
N LEU A 50 33.84 -26.59 -1.77
CA LEU A 50 33.70 -27.76 -0.89
C LEU A 50 34.13 -29.06 -1.59
N LYS A 51 33.78 -29.20 -2.88
CA LYS A 51 34.11 -30.36 -3.72
C LYS A 51 35.57 -30.36 -4.15
N ASN A 52 36.14 -29.20 -4.50
CA ASN A 52 37.50 -29.06 -5.02
C ASN A 52 38.23 -27.86 -4.39
N PRO A 53 38.72 -27.94 -3.15
CA PRO A 53 39.29 -26.80 -2.42
C PRO A 53 40.57 -26.24 -3.04
N SER A 54 41.31 -27.03 -3.82
CA SER A 54 42.56 -26.62 -4.48
C SER A 54 42.35 -25.90 -5.82
N ASN A 55 41.11 -25.85 -6.32
CA ASN A 55 40.80 -25.28 -7.63
C ASN A 55 40.61 -23.76 -7.57
N LEU A 56 41.02 -23.06 -8.64
CA LEU A 56 40.68 -21.65 -8.81
C LEU A 56 39.16 -21.52 -8.99
N ALA A 57 38.48 -20.90 -8.02
CA ALA A 57 37.05 -20.66 -8.04
C ALA A 57 36.75 -19.16 -8.11
N ILE A 58 36.17 -18.72 -9.22
CA ILE A 58 35.74 -17.33 -9.46
C ILE A 58 34.21 -17.28 -9.38
N PHE A 59 33.71 -16.31 -8.63
CA PHE A 59 32.30 -15.92 -8.62
C PHE A 59 32.18 -14.42 -8.90
N SER A 60 31.55 -14.08 -10.03
CA SER A 60 31.25 -12.72 -10.46
C SER A 60 29.79 -12.34 -10.21
N ILE A 61 29.60 -11.15 -9.65
CA ILE A 61 28.31 -10.46 -9.49
C ILE A 61 28.53 -8.97 -9.72
N GLY A 62 27.48 -8.19 -9.98
CA GLY A 62 27.71 -6.76 -10.23
C GLY A 62 26.48 -5.96 -10.59
N THR A 63 26.71 -4.76 -11.11
CA THR A 63 25.67 -3.83 -11.53
C THR A 63 25.91 -3.28 -12.94
N ASP A 64 24.82 -3.22 -13.69
CA ASP A 64 24.74 -2.51 -14.96
C ASP A 64 24.34 -1.06 -14.69
N GLU A 65 25.23 -0.15 -15.06
CA GLU A 65 25.20 1.25 -14.65
C GLU A 65 25.04 2.23 -15.82
N HIS A 66 24.87 1.78 -17.05
CA HIS A 66 24.66 2.63 -18.23
C HIS A 66 23.24 2.51 -18.80
N GLY A 67 22.84 3.48 -19.63
CA GLY A 67 21.52 3.48 -20.28
C GLY A 67 20.62 4.65 -19.88
N SER A 68 19.60 4.88 -20.72
CA SER A 68 18.64 5.98 -20.58
C SER A 68 17.76 5.85 -19.35
N LYS A 69 17.34 4.64 -18.96
CA LYS A 69 16.57 4.38 -17.72
C LYS A 69 17.33 4.83 -16.46
N ILE A 70 18.63 4.58 -16.41
CA ILE A 70 19.47 5.01 -15.28
C ILE A 70 19.63 6.53 -15.27
N PHE A 71 19.87 7.12 -16.44
CA PHE A 71 19.92 8.57 -16.59
C PHE A 71 18.63 9.24 -16.10
N ARG A 72 17.46 8.75 -16.51
CA ARG A 72 16.15 9.25 -16.06
C ARG A 72 15.92 9.02 -14.56
N ALA A 73 16.28 7.85 -14.03
CA ALA A 73 16.17 7.58 -12.59
C ALA A 73 17.03 8.54 -11.76
N ALA A 74 18.25 8.83 -12.21
CA ALA A 74 19.13 9.81 -11.59
C ALA A 74 18.54 11.24 -11.65
N GLN A 75 17.99 11.65 -12.81
CA GLN A 75 17.30 12.94 -12.96
C GLN A 75 16.10 13.07 -12.03
N ASN A 76 15.25 12.04 -11.94
CA ASN A 76 14.09 12.02 -11.05
C ASN A 76 14.50 12.08 -9.57
N ALA A 77 15.68 11.55 -9.23
CA ALA A 77 16.26 11.65 -7.89
C ALA A 77 17.01 12.98 -7.63
N GLY A 78 17.12 13.86 -8.64
CA GLY A 78 17.87 15.13 -8.55
C GLY A 78 19.38 14.96 -8.42
N LYS A 79 19.96 13.88 -8.97
CA LYS A 79 21.38 13.51 -8.84
C LYS A 79 22.07 13.30 -10.18
N GLY A 80 23.39 13.40 -10.21
CA GLY A 80 24.20 13.02 -11.38
C GLY A 80 24.21 11.49 -11.58
N PRO A 81 24.22 10.96 -12.82
CA PRO A 81 24.14 9.52 -13.10
C PRO A 81 25.20 8.67 -12.37
N LYS A 82 26.47 9.09 -12.38
CA LYS A 82 27.54 8.38 -11.67
C LYS A 82 27.28 8.28 -10.17
N GLN A 83 26.91 9.39 -9.54
CA GLN A 83 26.60 9.47 -8.11
C GLN A 83 25.41 8.57 -7.76
N PHE A 84 24.36 8.59 -8.58
CA PHE A 84 23.20 7.73 -8.40
C PHE A 84 23.57 6.24 -8.49
N CYS A 85 24.35 5.85 -9.49
CA CYS A 85 24.85 4.48 -9.61
C CYS A 85 25.75 4.07 -8.44
N ASP A 86 26.65 4.95 -7.97
CA ASP A 86 27.49 4.70 -6.78
C ASP A 86 26.64 4.35 -5.55
N GLU A 87 25.57 5.11 -5.31
CA GLU A 87 24.67 4.88 -4.18
C GLU A 87 23.85 3.58 -4.33
N VAL A 88 23.33 3.29 -5.52
CA VAL A 88 22.54 2.07 -5.76
C VAL A 88 23.43 0.83 -5.68
N SER A 89 24.62 0.86 -6.29
CA SER A 89 25.58 -0.24 -6.23
C SER A 89 26.08 -0.50 -4.80
N ALA A 90 26.22 0.54 -3.98
CA ALA A 90 26.51 0.36 -2.54
C ALA A 90 25.38 -0.39 -1.80
N LYS A 91 24.11 -0.19 -2.19
CA LYS A 91 22.98 -0.96 -1.62
C LYS A 91 23.01 -2.43 -2.01
N PHE A 92 23.38 -2.74 -3.26
CA PHE A 92 23.60 -4.13 -3.70
C PHE A 92 24.75 -4.79 -2.93
N GLN A 93 25.90 -4.11 -2.78
CA GLN A 93 27.02 -4.62 -1.99
C GLN A 93 26.62 -4.87 -0.52
N LYS A 94 25.92 -3.92 0.10
CA LYS A 94 25.41 -4.07 1.48
C LYS A 94 24.43 -5.25 1.61
N LEU A 95 23.58 -5.48 0.60
CA LEU A 95 22.71 -6.66 0.58
C LEU A 95 23.54 -7.95 0.53
N PHE A 96 24.51 -8.04 -0.38
CA PHE A 96 25.35 -9.22 -0.53
C PHE A 96 26.23 -9.48 0.69
N GLU A 97 26.69 -8.43 1.37
CA GLU A 97 27.34 -8.53 2.68
C GLU A 97 26.39 -9.11 3.74
N LYS A 98 25.18 -8.54 3.90
CA LYS A 98 24.17 -9.05 4.88
C LYS A 98 23.72 -10.49 4.59
N LEU A 99 23.65 -10.87 3.32
CA LEU A 99 23.34 -12.24 2.89
C LEU A 99 24.54 -13.18 2.92
N GLU A 100 25.74 -12.69 3.22
CA GLU A 100 26.98 -13.47 3.22
C GLU A 100 27.30 -14.13 1.88
N ILE A 101 27.07 -13.41 0.79
CA ILE A 101 27.42 -13.85 -0.57
C ILE A 101 28.94 -13.79 -0.74
N SER A 102 29.58 -14.95 -0.92
CA SER A 102 31.03 -15.15 -1.04
C SER A 102 31.53 -14.91 -2.48
N HIS A 103 31.13 -13.80 -3.07
CA HIS A 103 31.60 -13.40 -4.40
C HIS A 103 33.08 -13.01 -4.37
N THR A 104 33.77 -13.31 -5.48
CA THR A 104 35.19 -12.94 -5.64
C THR A 104 35.37 -11.59 -6.31
N HIS A 105 34.39 -11.18 -7.12
CA HIS A 105 34.43 -9.94 -7.89
C HIS A 105 33.04 -9.29 -7.87
N PHE A 106 33.00 -7.99 -7.56
CA PHE A 106 31.84 -7.14 -7.77
C PHE A 106 32.14 -6.17 -8.93
N ILE A 107 31.63 -6.46 -10.12
CA ILE A 107 31.90 -5.65 -11.33
C ILE A 107 30.87 -4.54 -11.49
N ARG A 108 31.32 -3.34 -11.88
CA ARG A 108 30.45 -2.23 -12.26
C ARG A 108 30.76 -1.83 -13.69
N THR A 109 29.74 -1.61 -14.53
CA THR A 109 30.03 -1.21 -15.93
C THR A 109 30.67 0.18 -16.05
N THR A 110 30.61 1.01 -15.00
CA THR A 110 31.38 2.26 -14.94
C THR A 110 32.87 2.08 -14.59
N ASP A 111 33.34 0.86 -14.30
CA ASP A 111 34.75 0.60 -14.01
C ASP A 111 35.63 0.81 -15.24
N LYS A 112 36.76 1.51 -15.07
CA LYS A 112 37.68 1.83 -16.17
C LYS A 112 38.25 0.59 -16.86
N SER A 113 38.45 -0.51 -16.13
CA SER A 113 38.89 -1.78 -16.69
C SER A 113 37.85 -2.37 -17.64
N HIS A 114 36.58 -2.34 -17.24
CA HIS A 114 35.46 -2.81 -18.06
C HIS A 114 35.28 -1.94 -19.31
N GLN A 115 35.35 -0.61 -19.19
CA GLN A 115 35.27 0.28 -20.35
C GLN A 115 36.34 -0.03 -21.40
N LYS A 116 37.58 -0.28 -20.96
CA LYS A 116 38.68 -0.71 -21.84
C LYS A 116 38.39 -2.07 -22.50
N ALA A 117 37.83 -3.02 -21.75
CA ALA A 117 37.45 -4.33 -22.26
C ALA A 117 36.38 -4.22 -23.35
N VAL A 118 35.32 -3.43 -23.13
CA VAL A 118 34.26 -3.15 -24.12
C VAL A 118 34.82 -2.50 -25.38
N GLN A 119 35.66 -1.46 -25.23
CA GLN A 119 36.28 -0.79 -26.37
C GLN A 119 37.19 -1.73 -27.18
N GLN A 120 37.97 -2.58 -26.50
CA GLN A 120 38.82 -3.55 -27.18
C GLN A 120 38.00 -4.65 -27.86
N PHE A 121 36.92 -5.11 -27.22
CA PHE A 121 36.00 -6.09 -27.78
C PHE A 121 35.30 -5.55 -29.04
N TRP A 122 34.84 -4.29 -28.98
CA TRP A 122 34.29 -3.58 -30.14
C TRP A 122 35.26 -3.53 -31.32
N ARG A 123 36.51 -3.12 -31.08
CA ARG A 123 37.55 -3.10 -32.13
C ARG A 123 37.75 -4.48 -32.74
N ASN A 124 37.82 -5.53 -31.92
CA ASN A 124 37.94 -6.91 -32.41
C ASN A 124 36.78 -7.30 -33.34
N LEU A 125 35.54 -7.00 -32.97
CA LEU A 125 34.36 -7.27 -33.82
C LEU A 125 34.38 -6.46 -35.12
N ARG A 126 34.78 -5.17 -35.06
CA ARG A 126 34.90 -4.29 -36.22
C ARG A 126 35.98 -4.78 -37.18
N ASP A 127 37.18 -5.04 -36.67
CA ASP A 127 38.35 -5.41 -37.47
C ASP A 127 38.17 -6.79 -38.12
N ARG A 128 37.27 -7.63 -37.58
CA ARG A 128 36.81 -8.90 -38.17
C ARG A 128 35.62 -8.77 -39.13
N GLY A 129 35.11 -7.55 -39.37
CA GLY A 129 34.04 -7.28 -40.34
C GLY A 129 32.63 -7.62 -39.86
N HIS A 130 32.42 -7.80 -38.55
CA HIS A 130 31.11 -8.14 -37.98
C HIS A 130 30.25 -6.92 -37.61
N ILE A 131 30.81 -5.72 -37.68
CA ILE A 131 30.12 -4.45 -37.43
C ILE A 131 30.05 -3.63 -38.71
N TYR A 132 28.89 -3.06 -39.02
CA TYR A 132 28.70 -2.12 -40.13
C TYR A 132 27.74 -0.99 -39.72
N LYS A 133 27.71 0.13 -40.44
CA LYS A 133 26.73 1.21 -40.22
C LYS A 133 25.49 0.99 -41.07
N SER A 134 24.31 1.24 -40.50
CA SER A 134 23.04 1.26 -41.22
C SER A 134 22.14 2.35 -40.64
N THR A 135 21.33 2.97 -41.50
CA THR A 135 20.19 3.77 -41.04
C THR A 135 19.07 2.83 -40.65
N TYR A 136 18.54 3.01 -39.45
CA TYR A 136 17.36 2.30 -38.95
C TYR A 136 16.26 3.32 -38.70
N SER A 137 15.09 3.10 -39.30
CA SER A 137 13.92 3.96 -39.15
C SER A 137 12.71 3.18 -38.68
N GLY A 138 11.97 3.70 -37.70
CA GLY A 138 10.74 3.09 -37.22
C GLY A 138 10.09 3.86 -36.08
N TYR A 139 8.88 3.46 -35.69
CA TYR A 139 8.24 3.98 -34.49
C TYR A 139 8.96 3.46 -33.25
N TYR A 140 9.23 4.33 -32.29
CA TYR A 140 9.94 4.01 -31.07
C TYR A 140 9.13 4.47 -29.87
N SER A 141 8.92 3.56 -28.91
CA SER A 141 8.32 3.92 -27.62
C SER A 141 9.43 4.43 -26.70
N ILE A 142 9.35 5.69 -26.30
CA ILE A 142 10.28 6.28 -25.32
C ILE A 142 10.11 5.61 -23.94
N VAL A 143 8.89 5.18 -23.63
CA VAL A 143 8.51 4.56 -22.35
C VAL A 143 9.01 3.12 -22.29
N ASP A 144 8.81 2.36 -23.37
CA ASP A 144 9.16 0.94 -23.44
C ASP A 144 10.60 0.69 -23.93
N GLU A 145 11.24 1.74 -24.47
CA GLU A 145 12.60 1.74 -25.04
C GLU A 145 12.82 0.68 -26.13
N CYS A 146 11.80 0.45 -26.95
CA CYS A 146 11.85 -0.47 -28.07
C CYS A 146 11.27 0.16 -29.32
N PHE A 147 11.71 -0.37 -30.47
CA PHE A 147 11.01 -0.12 -31.72
C PHE A 147 9.72 -0.92 -31.74
N VAL A 148 8.66 -0.25 -32.19
CA VAL A 148 7.31 -0.77 -32.26
C VAL A 148 7.01 -1.03 -33.74
N PRO A 149 6.70 -2.27 -34.12
CA PRO A 149 6.24 -2.59 -35.47
C PRO A 149 5.06 -1.68 -35.86
N GLU A 150 4.99 -1.22 -37.11
CA GLU A 150 3.93 -0.28 -37.55
C GLU A 150 2.51 -0.82 -37.30
N ASN A 151 2.33 -2.14 -37.40
CA ASN A 151 1.06 -2.82 -37.14
C ASN A 151 0.64 -2.81 -35.66
N GLU A 152 1.54 -2.47 -34.73
CA GLU A 152 1.26 -2.32 -33.29
C GLU A 152 1.05 -0.87 -32.86
N VAL A 153 1.07 0.08 -33.79
CA VAL A 153 0.81 1.50 -33.53
C VAL A 153 -0.63 1.86 -33.91
N MET A 154 -1.29 2.70 -33.11
CA MET A 154 -2.62 3.26 -33.38
C MET A 154 -2.70 4.74 -33.03
N GLU A 155 -3.70 5.45 -33.57
CA GLU A 155 -3.97 6.85 -33.20
C GLU A 155 -4.82 6.93 -31.93
N SER A 156 -4.48 7.88 -31.06
CA SER A 156 -5.22 8.22 -29.85
C SER A 156 -5.25 9.74 -29.64
N LYS A 157 -6.09 10.21 -28.73
CA LYS A 157 -6.15 11.63 -28.32
C LYS A 157 -5.79 11.76 -26.85
N ILE A 158 -4.71 12.46 -26.57
CA ILE A 158 -4.32 12.92 -25.22
C ILE A 158 -4.41 14.45 -25.24
N ASP A 159 -5.19 15.03 -24.32
CA ASP A 159 -5.44 16.48 -24.24
C ASP A 159 -5.92 17.13 -25.56
N GLY A 160 -6.73 16.38 -26.33
CA GLY A 160 -7.30 16.85 -27.60
C GLY A 160 -6.31 16.90 -28.78
N LYS A 161 -5.04 16.55 -28.57
CA LYS A 161 -4.03 16.45 -29.65
C LYS A 161 -3.93 15.02 -30.19
N PRO A 162 -3.85 14.82 -31.52
CA PRO A 162 -3.61 13.50 -32.09
C PRO A 162 -2.19 13.04 -31.73
N VAL A 163 -2.09 11.86 -31.13
CA VAL A 163 -0.83 11.19 -30.78
C VAL A 163 -0.88 9.74 -31.25
N LYS A 164 0.28 9.20 -31.66
CA LYS A 164 0.41 7.77 -31.96
C LYS A 164 0.82 7.02 -30.69
N VAL A 165 0.14 5.92 -30.41
CA VAL A 165 0.37 5.09 -29.22
C VAL A 165 0.49 3.61 -29.58
N THR A 166 1.14 2.82 -28.73
CA THR A 166 1.12 1.36 -28.85
C THR A 166 -0.28 0.80 -28.57
N LYS A 167 -0.71 -0.22 -29.33
CA LYS A 167 -2.02 -0.87 -29.14
C LYS A 167 -2.13 -1.59 -27.80
N SER A 168 -1.02 -2.12 -27.30
CA SER A 168 -0.97 -2.98 -26.11
C SER A 168 -0.90 -2.20 -24.79
N SER A 169 -0.12 -1.11 -24.76
CA SER A 169 0.15 -0.38 -23.52
C SER A 169 -0.31 1.08 -23.56
N MET A 170 -0.86 1.54 -24.69
CA MET A 170 -1.34 2.92 -24.90
C MET A 170 -0.25 3.98 -24.62
N THR A 171 1.01 3.60 -24.79
CA THR A 171 2.19 4.47 -24.62
C THR A 171 2.50 5.23 -25.90
N ALA A 172 2.85 6.50 -25.80
CA ALA A 172 3.18 7.33 -26.97
C ALA A 172 4.43 6.85 -27.70
N VAL A 173 4.37 6.83 -29.04
CA VAL A 173 5.49 6.47 -29.93
C VAL A 173 5.86 7.62 -30.84
N GLU A 174 7.16 7.73 -31.16
CA GLU A 174 7.71 8.72 -32.09
C GLU A 174 8.36 8.02 -33.28
N TRP A 175 8.25 8.58 -34.49
CA TRP A 175 9.02 8.07 -35.64
C TRP A 175 10.45 8.55 -35.53
N ILE A 176 11.39 7.62 -35.63
CA ILE A 176 12.82 7.90 -35.47
C ILE A 176 13.55 7.33 -36.65
N GLU A 177 14.52 8.08 -37.17
CA GLU A 177 15.49 7.63 -38.17
C GLU A 177 16.89 7.95 -37.65
N GLU A 178 17.71 6.90 -37.44
CA GLU A 178 19.05 7.04 -36.89
C GLU A 178 20.05 6.13 -37.60
N GLU A 179 21.22 6.67 -37.92
CA GLU A 179 22.38 5.88 -38.28
C GLU A 179 22.96 5.24 -37.02
N ASN A 180 22.98 3.90 -36.98
CA ASN A 180 23.53 3.13 -35.89
C ASN A 180 24.52 2.09 -36.42
N TYR A 181 25.44 1.66 -35.54
CA TYR A 181 26.25 0.47 -35.79
C TYR A 181 25.42 -0.79 -35.56
N MET A 182 25.44 -1.67 -36.56
CA MET A 182 24.75 -2.94 -36.62
C MET A 182 25.76 -4.08 -36.52
N PHE A 183 25.42 -5.11 -35.76
CA PHE A 183 26.15 -6.37 -35.66
C PHE A 183 25.48 -7.42 -36.54
N ARG A 184 26.30 -8.14 -37.31
CA ARG A 184 25.88 -9.21 -38.23
C ARG A 184 25.44 -10.48 -37.50
N LEU A 185 24.35 -10.38 -36.75
CA LEU A 185 23.82 -11.44 -35.89
C LEU A 185 23.35 -12.66 -36.71
N SER A 186 22.75 -12.41 -37.87
CA SER A 186 22.22 -13.42 -38.79
C SER A 186 23.26 -14.50 -39.17
N ASN A 187 24.55 -14.14 -39.24
CA ASN A 187 25.64 -15.05 -39.61
C ASN A 187 25.93 -16.17 -38.59
N PHE A 188 25.43 -16.08 -37.35
CA PHE A 188 25.80 -16.98 -36.27
C PHE A 188 24.68 -17.92 -35.82
N ARG A 189 23.46 -17.75 -36.34
CA ARG A 189 22.26 -18.47 -35.91
C ARG A 189 22.42 -19.99 -35.93
N SER A 190 22.83 -20.56 -37.07
CA SER A 190 22.97 -22.01 -37.24
C SER A 190 23.91 -22.62 -36.19
N ARG A 191 25.08 -22.01 -36.00
CA ARG A 191 26.08 -22.47 -35.02
C ARG A 191 25.58 -22.41 -33.58
N ILE A 192 24.71 -21.46 -33.26
CA ILE A 192 24.13 -21.30 -31.92
C ILE A 192 23.01 -22.32 -31.71
N CYS A 193 22.15 -22.54 -32.70
CA CYS A 193 21.16 -23.62 -32.65
C CYS A 193 21.85 -24.97 -32.41
N ASP A 194 22.89 -25.28 -33.19
CA ASP A 194 23.66 -26.53 -33.06
C ASP A 194 24.28 -26.66 -31.66
N TRP A 195 24.80 -25.56 -31.11
CA TRP A 195 25.39 -25.55 -29.76
C TRP A 195 24.35 -25.75 -28.65
N ILE A 196 23.14 -25.20 -28.79
CA ILE A 196 22.05 -25.40 -27.84
C ILE A 196 21.54 -26.85 -27.88
N GLU A 197 21.36 -27.43 -29.08
CA GLU A 197 20.77 -28.76 -29.27
C GLU A 197 21.69 -29.92 -28.89
N ASN A 198 23.01 -29.77 -29.03
CA ASN A 198 23.95 -30.90 -28.95
C ASN A 198 24.82 -30.95 -27.68
N GLN A 199 24.61 -30.08 -26.70
CA GLN A 199 25.59 -29.90 -25.59
C GLN A 199 24.99 -29.78 -24.18
N ASP A 200 23.69 -30.02 -23.96
CA ASP A 200 23.03 -29.92 -22.64
C ASP A 200 23.38 -28.62 -21.88
N VAL A 201 23.47 -27.51 -22.62
CA VAL A 201 23.99 -26.23 -22.11
C VAL A 201 22.99 -25.45 -21.26
N ILE A 202 21.69 -25.79 -21.29
CA ILE A 202 20.64 -25.08 -20.56
C ILE A 202 20.02 -26.01 -19.52
N VAL A 203 20.01 -25.57 -18.26
CA VAL A 203 19.30 -26.26 -17.18
C VAL A 203 18.34 -25.29 -16.48
N PRO A 204 17.09 -25.68 -16.20
CA PRO A 204 16.42 -26.91 -16.64
C PRO A 204 16.07 -26.91 -18.13
N GLU A 205 15.93 -28.11 -18.71
CA GLU A 205 15.69 -28.35 -20.15
C GLU A 205 14.46 -27.60 -20.71
N LYS A 206 13.44 -27.32 -19.90
CA LYS A 206 12.23 -26.58 -20.33
C LYS A 206 12.53 -25.22 -20.98
N TYR A 207 13.67 -24.61 -20.69
CA TYR A 207 14.06 -23.32 -21.29
C TYR A 207 14.78 -23.45 -22.63
N VAL A 208 15.10 -24.67 -23.08
CA VAL A 208 15.68 -24.93 -24.42
C VAL A 208 14.72 -24.43 -25.50
N GLN A 209 13.44 -24.80 -25.43
CA GLN A 209 12.44 -24.32 -26.39
C GLN A 209 12.28 -22.80 -26.34
N THR A 210 12.36 -22.20 -25.15
CA THR A 210 12.27 -20.73 -25.00
C THR A 210 13.47 -20.05 -25.68
N ALA A 211 14.66 -20.63 -25.56
CA ALA A 211 15.86 -20.16 -26.24
C ALA A 211 15.74 -20.32 -27.77
N GLN A 212 15.28 -21.48 -28.25
CA GLN A 212 15.06 -21.74 -29.67
C GLN A 212 14.06 -20.78 -30.30
N ASN A 213 12.92 -20.53 -29.65
CA ASN A 213 11.92 -19.56 -30.13
C ASN A 213 12.51 -18.14 -30.23
N SER A 214 13.48 -17.79 -29.38
CA SER A 214 14.15 -16.49 -29.42
C SER A 214 15.08 -16.32 -30.64
N LEU A 215 15.42 -17.42 -31.33
CA LEU A 215 16.28 -17.46 -32.52
C LEU A 215 15.51 -17.23 -33.83
N GLU A 216 14.16 -17.17 -33.80
CA GLU A 216 13.33 -17.05 -35.02
C GLU A 216 13.32 -15.65 -35.67
N MET A 217 14.01 -14.65 -35.11
CA MET A 217 14.05 -13.29 -35.65
C MET A 217 15.21 -13.09 -36.65
N ASP A 218 14.90 -12.59 -37.85
CA ASP A 218 15.79 -12.53 -39.02
C ASP A 218 16.62 -11.23 -39.18
N GLU A 219 16.69 -10.35 -38.18
CA GLU A 219 17.35 -9.04 -38.31
C GLU A 219 18.69 -8.92 -37.57
N ASP A 220 19.63 -8.19 -38.19
CA ASP A 220 20.92 -7.81 -37.59
C ASP A 220 20.71 -6.85 -36.39
N LEU A 221 21.60 -6.93 -35.40
CA LEU A 221 21.39 -6.29 -34.09
C LEU A 221 22.03 -4.91 -34.02
N SER A 222 21.26 -3.87 -33.70
CA SER A 222 21.81 -2.55 -33.40
C SER A 222 22.58 -2.55 -32.06
N ILE A 223 23.87 -2.20 -32.11
CA ILE A 223 24.80 -2.21 -30.97
C ILE A 223 25.33 -0.81 -30.58
N SER A 224 24.86 0.26 -31.22
CA SER A 224 25.09 1.64 -30.78
C SER A 224 23.82 2.48 -30.79
N ARG A 225 23.88 3.64 -30.14
CA ARG A 225 22.88 4.72 -30.23
C ARG A 225 23.59 6.05 -30.41
N THR A 226 22.93 7.02 -31.04
CA THR A 226 23.42 8.40 -31.10
C THR A 226 23.66 8.95 -29.68
N SER A 227 24.78 9.65 -29.47
CA SER A 227 25.15 10.16 -28.13
C SER A 227 24.22 11.27 -27.62
N SER A 228 23.48 11.92 -28.51
CA SER A 228 22.40 12.86 -28.16
C SER A 228 21.21 12.17 -27.46
N ARG A 229 20.90 10.93 -27.83
CA ARG A 229 19.84 10.13 -27.19
C ARG A 229 20.32 9.32 -26.00
N LEU A 230 21.54 8.78 -26.10
CA LEU A 230 22.18 8.03 -25.02
C LEU A 230 23.48 8.70 -24.60
N SER A 231 23.35 9.70 -23.72
CA SER A 231 24.46 10.47 -23.18
C SER A 231 25.20 9.78 -22.03
N TRP A 232 24.61 8.75 -21.42
CA TRP A 232 25.18 8.00 -20.30
C TRP A 232 25.51 6.56 -20.70
N GLY A 233 26.73 6.36 -21.22
CA GLY A 233 27.27 5.06 -21.64
C GLY A 233 28.72 5.14 -22.12
N ILE A 234 29.24 4.03 -22.64
CA ILE A 234 30.61 3.94 -23.16
C ILE A 234 30.65 4.46 -24.60
N PRO A 235 31.52 5.43 -24.95
CA PRO A 235 31.62 5.92 -26.32
C PRO A 235 32.15 4.83 -27.25
N VAL A 236 31.64 4.79 -28.49
CA VAL A 236 32.17 3.90 -29.53
C VAL A 236 33.63 4.28 -29.81
N PRO A 237 34.57 3.31 -29.86
CA PRO A 237 35.95 3.58 -30.22
C PRO A 237 36.05 4.31 -31.55
N ASP A 238 36.77 5.42 -31.55
CA ASP A 238 37.05 6.24 -32.74
C ASP A 238 35.80 6.95 -33.35
N ASP A 239 34.63 6.91 -32.67
CA ASP A 239 33.39 7.60 -33.08
C ASP A 239 32.60 8.13 -31.85
N PRO A 240 32.94 9.33 -31.32
CA PRO A 240 32.29 9.89 -30.13
C PRO A 240 30.84 10.38 -30.37
N SER A 241 30.38 10.38 -31.62
CA SER A 241 28.98 10.69 -31.94
C SER A 241 28.02 9.54 -31.57
N GLN A 242 28.58 8.37 -31.25
CA GLN A 242 27.86 7.14 -30.96
C GLN A 242 28.27 6.58 -29.60
N THR A 243 27.29 6.02 -28.89
CA THR A 243 27.46 5.36 -27.60
C THR A 243 27.17 3.87 -27.78
N VAL A 244 28.04 3.00 -27.25
CA VAL A 244 27.85 1.55 -27.22
C VAL A 244 26.56 1.23 -26.47
N TYR A 245 25.70 0.43 -27.08
CA TYR A 245 24.41 0.08 -26.51
C TYR A 245 24.53 -1.03 -25.47
N VAL A 246 23.56 -1.06 -24.54
CA VAL A 246 23.58 -1.88 -23.32
C VAL A 246 23.83 -3.37 -23.57
N TRP A 247 23.37 -3.93 -24.69
CA TRP A 247 23.56 -5.35 -24.99
C TRP A 247 25.02 -5.77 -25.09
N LEU A 248 25.86 -4.96 -25.75
CA LEU A 248 27.27 -5.29 -25.90
C LEU A 248 28.05 -4.91 -24.63
N ASP A 249 27.75 -3.75 -24.06
CA ASP A 249 28.35 -3.26 -22.81
C ASP A 249 28.17 -4.27 -21.67
N ALA A 250 26.92 -4.56 -21.32
CA ALA A 250 26.59 -5.42 -20.20
C ALA A 250 27.15 -6.83 -20.36
N LEU A 251 27.08 -7.46 -21.54
CA LEU A 251 27.53 -8.84 -21.73
C LEU A 251 29.06 -9.01 -21.63
N VAL A 252 29.83 -7.99 -21.98
CA VAL A 252 31.31 -8.02 -21.88
C VAL A 252 31.79 -8.01 -20.42
N ASN A 253 30.91 -7.78 -19.44
CA ASN A 253 31.28 -7.84 -18.01
C ASN A 253 31.92 -9.21 -17.64
N TYR A 254 31.37 -10.30 -18.17
CA TYR A 254 31.85 -11.66 -17.88
C TYR A 254 33.29 -11.84 -18.34
N LEU A 255 33.60 -11.34 -19.53
CA LEU A 255 34.94 -11.38 -20.10
C LEU A 255 35.88 -10.42 -19.35
N SER A 256 35.38 -9.27 -18.92
CA SER A 256 36.15 -8.30 -18.13
C SER A 256 36.66 -8.88 -16.80
N VAL A 257 35.83 -9.69 -16.12
CA VAL A 257 36.22 -10.35 -14.85
C VAL A 257 37.30 -11.42 -15.06
N SER A 258 37.41 -12.02 -16.24
CA SER A 258 38.53 -12.91 -16.57
C SER A 258 39.88 -12.18 -16.75
N GLY A 259 39.86 -10.85 -16.70
CA GLY A 259 41.03 -9.97 -16.87
C GLY A 259 41.26 -9.50 -18.32
N TRP A 260 40.30 -9.71 -19.22
CA TRP A 260 40.40 -9.31 -20.62
C TRP A 260 40.51 -7.78 -20.76
N PRO A 261 41.31 -7.25 -21.71
CA PRO A 261 42.10 -7.96 -22.73
C PRO A 261 43.52 -8.34 -22.28
N SER A 262 43.90 -8.07 -21.03
CA SER A 262 45.27 -8.28 -20.55
C SER A 262 45.55 -9.76 -20.22
N SER A 263 44.52 -10.48 -19.76
CA SER A 263 44.53 -11.92 -19.49
C SER A 263 43.14 -12.53 -19.76
N SER A 264 43.01 -13.85 -19.66
CA SER A 264 41.74 -14.57 -19.83
C SER A 264 41.61 -15.72 -18.82
N SER A 265 41.89 -15.44 -17.55
CA SER A 265 41.95 -16.44 -16.49
C SER A 265 40.57 -17.08 -16.28
N ALA A 266 40.54 -18.42 -16.22
CA ALA A 266 39.33 -19.21 -16.02
C ALA A 266 38.19 -18.97 -17.05
N TRP A 267 38.51 -18.48 -18.26
CA TRP A 267 37.54 -18.37 -19.37
C TRP A 267 37.40 -19.71 -20.12
N PRO A 268 36.18 -20.14 -20.47
CA PRO A 268 34.88 -19.48 -20.28
C PRO A 268 34.22 -19.79 -18.92
N PRO A 269 33.15 -19.05 -18.53
CA PRO A 269 32.33 -19.40 -17.38
C PRO A 269 31.86 -20.85 -17.42
N THR A 270 32.08 -21.57 -16.32
CA THR A 270 31.59 -22.95 -16.15
C THR A 270 30.09 -22.98 -15.89
N CYS A 271 29.51 -21.90 -15.35
CA CYS A 271 28.07 -21.71 -15.22
C CYS A 271 27.69 -20.23 -15.22
N GLN A 272 26.72 -19.85 -16.03
CA GLN A 272 26.06 -18.55 -15.95
C GLN A 272 24.62 -18.72 -15.43
N VAL A 273 24.32 -18.16 -14.26
CA VAL A 273 22.96 -18.17 -13.71
C VAL A 273 22.23 -16.95 -14.21
N ILE A 274 21.03 -17.10 -14.77
CA ILE A 274 20.23 -16.02 -15.34
C ILE A 274 18.74 -16.19 -15.07
N GLY A 275 17.99 -15.08 -15.07
CA GLY A 275 16.53 -15.11 -15.06
C GLY A 275 15.96 -15.43 -16.45
N LYS A 276 14.76 -16.03 -16.49
CA LYS A 276 14.07 -16.37 -17.75
C LYS A 276 13.84 -15.18 -18.70
N ASP A 277 13.80 -13.97 -18.19
CA ASP A 277 13.57 -12.72 -18.93
C ASP A 277 14.77 -12.26 -19.78
N ILE A 278 15.98 -12.78 -19.50
CA ILE A 278 17.21 -12.40 -20.18
C ILE A 278 17.84 -13.53 -21.00
N VAL A 279 17.08 -14.60 -21.26
CA VAL A 279 17.46 -15.77 -22.07
C VAL A 279 17.97 -15.36 -23.44
N LYS A 280 17.24 -14.49 -24.16
CA LYS A 280 17.63 -14.02 -25.50
C LYS A 280 19.04 -13.42 -25.52
N PHE A 281 19.37 -12.60 -24.53
CA PHE A 281 20.66 -11.90 -24.48
C PHE A 281 21.81 -12.87 -24.22
N HIS A 282 21.61 -13.86 -23.36
CA HIS A 282 22.66 -14.76 -22.89
C HIS A 282 22.83 -16.03 -23.73
N LEU A 283 21.76 -16.48 -24.39
CA LEU A 283 21.76 -17.71 -25.18
C LEU A 283 21.75 -17.44 -26.69
N PHE A 284 21.57 -16.19 -27.12
CA PHE A 284 21.72 -15.82 -28.53
C PHE A 284 22.75 -14.72 -28.76
N TYR A 285 22.55 -13.52 -28.21
CA TYR A 285 23.44 -12.39 -28.52
C TYR A 285 24.86 -12.63 -28.00
N TRP A 286 24.98 -13.10 -26.75
CA TRP A 286 26.27 -13.35 -26.15
C TRP A 286 27.11 -14.41 -26.89
N PRO A 287 26.58 -15.61 -27.19
CA PRO A 287 27.28 -16.57 -28.02
C PRO A 287 27.63 -16.03 -29.39
N ALA A 288 26.75 -15.26 -30.04
CA ALA A 288 27.06 -14.66 -31.34
C ALA A 288 28.26 -13.69 -31.26
N PHE A 289 28.30 -12.83 -30.24
CA PHE A 289 29.42 -11.94 -29.98
C PHE A 289 30.72 -12.70 -29.72
N LEU A 290 30.67 -13.77 -28.92
CA LEU A 290 31.83 -14.62 -28.63
C LEU A 290 32.34 -15.35 -29.88
N LEU A 291 31.45 -15.93 -30.69
CA LEU A 291 31.80 -16.59 -31.94
C LEU A 291 32.40 -15.60 -32.96
N ALA A 292 31.87 -14.38 -33.03
CA ALA A 292 32.39 -13.30 -33.86
C ALA A 292 33.79 -12.84 -33.38
N ALA A 293 34.02 -12.85 -32.07
CA ALA A 293 35.33 -12.55 -31.47
C ALA A 293 36.30 -13.75 -31.45
N ASP A 294 35.85 -14.94 -31.89
CA ASP A 294 36.58 -16.22 -31.85
C ASP A 294 36.99 -16.63 -30.43
N LEU A 295 36.04 -16.54 -29.50
CA LEU A 295 36.18 -16.90 -28.10
C LEU A 295 35.34 -18.14 -27.75
N PRO A 296 35.80 -19.00 -26.82
CA PRO A 296 35.04 -20.14 -26.32
C PRO A 296 33.69 -19.72 -25.69
N LEU A 297 32.66 -20.54 -25.92
CA LEU A 297 31.33 -20.37 -25.36
C LEU A 297 31.25 -20.88 -23.90
N PRO A 298 30.36 -20.32 -23.05
CA PRO A 298 30.10 -20.84 -21.72
C PRO A 298 29.60 -22.29 -21.76
N SER A 299 29.89 -23.07 -20.72
CA SER A 299 29.57 -24.51 -20.72
C SER A 299 28.16 -24.85 -20.24
N LYS A 300 27.56 -24.00 -19.39
CA LYS A 300 26.26 -24.23 -18.78
C LYS A 300 25.56 -22.92 -18.42
N PHE A 301 24.24 -22.89 -18.55
CA PHE A 301 23.36 -21.82 -18.13
C PHE A 301 22.30 -22.38 -17.17
N LEU A 302 22.24 -21.84 -15.96
CA LEU A 302 21.11 -22.08 -15.06
C LEU A 302 20.08 -20.97 -15.27
N VAL A 303 18.95 -21.32 -15.88
CA VAL A 303 17.83 -20.41 -16.10
C VAL A 303 16.80 -20.60 -14.99
N HIS A 304 16.38 -19.52 -14.33
CA HIS A 304 15.39 -19.60 -13.26
C HIS A 304 14.13 -18.74 -13.49
N GLY A 305 13.02 -19.20 -12.92
CA GLY A 305 11.76 -18.47 -12.80
C GLY A 305 11.83 -17.21 -11.94
N HIS A 306 10.74 -16.46 -11.92
CA HIS A 306 10.60 -15.23 -11.13
C HIS A 306 9.99 -15.50 -9.76
N TRP A 307 10.35 -14.68 -8.78
CA TRP A 307 9.62 -14.63 -7.52
C TRP A 307 8.39 -13.74 -7.63
N LEU A 308 7.24 -14.29 -7.24
CA LEU A 308 5.98 -13.59 -7.01
C LEU A 308 5.85 -13.28 -5.52
N VAL A 309 4.98 -12.32 -5.18
CA VAL A 309 4.65 -11.99 -3.79
C VAL A 309 3.14 -12.12 -3.64
N ASN A 310 2.69 -13.04 -2.79
CA ASN A 310 1.27 -13.40 -2.64
C ASN A 310 0.59 -13.74 -3.99
N ASN A 311 1.29 -14.48 -4.83
CA ASN A 311 0.91 -14.89 -6.20
C ASN A 311 0.75 -13.73 -7.19
N VAL A 312 1.24 -12.53 -6.85
CA VAL A 312 1.22 -11.35 -7.71
C VAL A 312 2.65 -10.99 -8.13
N LYS A 313 2.84 -10.65 -9.41
CA LYS A 313 4.13 -10.17 -9.91
C LYS A 313 4.58 -8.92 -9.14
N MET A 314 5.84 -8.88 -8.72
CA MET A 314 6.39 -7.70 -8.06
C MET A 314 6.37 -6.49 -8.98
N SER A 315 5.84 -5.37 -8.49
CA SER A 315 5.86 -4.08 -9.18
C SER A 315 5.93 -2.93 -8.17
N LYS A 316 6.79 -1.94 -8.46
CA LYS A 316 6.85 -0.70 -7.69
C LYS A 316 5.50 0.04 -7.65
N SER A 317 4.72 -0.01 -8.74
CA SER A 317 3.41 0.65 -8.83
C SER A 317 2.34 -0.03 -7.97
N LEU A 318 2.48 -1.34 -7.70
CA LEU A 318 1.58 -2.10 -6.84
C LEU A 318 2.02 -2.06 -5.36
N GLY A 319 3.20 -1.52 -5.06
CA GLY A 319 3.74 -1.45 -3.70
C GLY A 319 4.10 -2.81 -3.07
N ASN A 320 4.09 -3.90 -3.85
CA ASN A 320 4.31 -5.27 -3.36
C ASN A 320 5.76 -5.77 -3.49
N VAL A 321 6.72 -4.87 -3.76
CA VAL A 321 8.14 -5.22 -3.86
C VAL A 321 8.68 -5.53 -2.47
N VAL A 322 9.20 -6.74 -2.28
CA VAL A 322 9.78 -7.16 -0.99
C VAL A 322 11.24 -6.75 -0.92
N SER A 323 11.58 -5.98 0.11
CA SER A 323 12.95 -5.62 0.47
C SER A 323 13.64 -6.82 1.13
N PRO A 324 14.77 -7.32 0.60
CA PRO A 324 15.51 -8.41 1.21
C PRO A 324 16.11 -8.01 2.55
N ILE A 325 16.49 -6.74 2.73
CA ILE A 325 17.04 -6.24 4.00
C ILE A 325 16.01 -6.37 5.11
N SER A 326 14.76 -5.98 4.83
CA SER A 326 13.66 -6.13 5.78
C SER A 326 13.35 -7.60 6.05
N ALA A 327 13.38 -8.45 5.02
CA ALA A 327 13.20 -9.89 5.19
C ALA A 327 14.32 -10.55 6.02
N ILE A 328 15.58 -10.09 5.90
CA ILE A 328 16.70 -10.54 6.76
C ILE A 328 16.47 -10.12 8.21
N GLU A 329 15.98 -8.91 8.45
CA GLU A 329 15.68 -8.41 9.79
C GLU A 329 14.53 -9.18 10.45
N GLU A 330 13.58 -9.67 9.66
CA GLU A 330 12.44 -10.47 10.11
C GLU A 330 12.80 -11.96 10.32
N PHE A 331 13.51 -12.57 9.37
CA PHE A 331 13.70 -14.03 9.30
C PHE A 331 15.13 -14.50 9.58
N SER A 332 16.06 -13.60 9.88
CA SER A 332 17.52 -13.81 9.87
C SER A 332 18.10 -14.06 8.48
N THR A 333 19.41 -13.84 8.35
CA THR A 333 20.16 -14.15 7.12
C THR A 333 20.01 -15.61 6.71
N GLU A 334 20.32 -16.55 7.61
CA GLU A 334 20.30 -17.99 7.29
C GLU A 334 18.89 -18.48 6.97
N GLY A 335 17.87 -17.95 7.66
CA GLY A 335 16.47 -18.28 7.40
C GLY A 335 16.02 -17.86 6.00
N LEU A 336 16.35 -16.63 5.59
CA LEU A 336 16.02 -16.17 4.23
C LEU A 336 16.80 -16.94 3.16
N ARG A 337 18.09 -17.23 3.39
CA ARG A 337 18.91 -18.06 2.48
C ARG A 337 18.28 -19.42 2.27
N TYR A 338 17.92 -20.08 3.36
CA TYR A 338 17.29 -21.40 3.37
C TYR A 338 15.97 -21.39 2.61
N PHE A 339 15.07 -20.46 2.95
CA PHE A 339 13.75 -20.39 2.33
C PHE A 339 13.82 -20.16 0.82
N LEU A 340 14.64 -19.21 0.36
CA LEU A 340 14.74 -18.92 -1.08
C LEU A 340 15.34 -20.09 -1.88
N LEU A 341 16.27 -20.86 -1.29
CA LEU A 341 16.86 -22.03 -1.96
C LEU A 341 15.99 -23.28 -1.88
N LYS A 342 15.14 -23.41 -0.84
CA LYS A 342 14.22 -24.53 -0.68
C LYS A 342 12.95 -24.35 -1.52
N ASN A 343 12.34 -23.18 -1.45
CA ASN A 343 11.05 -22.91 -2.08
C ASN A 343 11.22 -22.31 -3.49
N GLY A 344 12.43 -21.88 -3.84
CA GLY A 344 12.78 -21.47 -5.20
C GLY A 344 12.99 -22.69 -6.10
N ASN A 345 12.04 -22.93 -7.00
CA ASN A 345 12.19 -23.92 -8.06
C ASN A 345 12.72 -23.21 -9.32
N PRO A 346 13.92 -23.52 -9.84
CA PRO A 346 14.40 -22.93 -11.09
C PRO A 346 13.44 -23.11 -12.26
N SER A 347 12.68 -24.20 -12.29
CA SER A 347 11.74 -24.47 -13.37
C SER A 347 10.56 -23.50 -13.36
N ASP A 348 10.06 -23.06 -12.22
CA ASP A 348 8.75 -22.39 -12.13
C ASP A 348 8.81 -21.07 -11.37
N ASP A 349 7.81 -20.22 -11.58
CA ASP A 349 7.70 -19.00 -10.78
C ASP A 349 7.34 -19.37 -9.35
N SER A 350 8.14 -18.89 -8.40
CA SER A 350 8.05 -19.24 -6.99
C SER A 350 7.37 -18.11 -6.21
N ASN A 351 6.65 -18.43 -5.14
CA ASN A 351 5.88 -17.42 -4.41
C ASN A 351 6.46 -17.12 -3.02
N PHE A 352 6.68 -15.84 -2.73
CA PHE A 352 7.08 -15.36 -1.42
C PHE A 352 5.85 -14.96 -0.60
N ASN A 353 5.73 -15.55 0.60
CA ASN A 353 4.78 -15.19 1.64
C ASN A 353 5.52 -15.24 2.99
N SER A 354 5.46 -14.16 3.77
CA SER A 354 6.07 -14.07 5.10
C SER A 354 5.65 -15.20 6.05
N SER A 355 4.38 -15.61 6.04
CA SER A 355 3.91 -16.71 6.91
C SER A 355 4.54 -18.04 6.51
N SER A 356 4.54 -18.37 5.22
CA SER A 356 5.15 -19.58 4.70
C SER A 356 6.67 -19.62 4.90
N CYS A 357 7.33 -18.46 4.80
CA CYS A 357 8.75 -18.31 5.12
C CYS A 357 9.03 -18.68 6.57
N LEU A 358 8.30 -18.08 7.50
CA LEU A 358 8.45 -18.34 8.94
C LEU A 358 8.12 -19.80 9.30
N GLU A 359 7.05 -20.36 8.75
CA GLU A 359 6.66 -21.76 8.96
C GLU A 359 7.74 -22.73 8.48
N THR A 360 8.32 -22.47 7.31
CA THR A 360 9.39 -23.30 6.74
C THR A 360 10.64 -23.26 7.61
N ILE A 361 11.05 -22.07 8.05
CA ILE A 361 12.21 -21.88 8.93
C ILE A 361 11.98 -22.58 10.27
N ASN A 362 10.81 -22.38 10.88
CA ASN A 362 10.48 -23.00 12.17
C ASN A 362 10.42 -24.52 12.07
N SER A 363 9.78 -25.05 11.03
CA SER A 363 9.65 -26.50 10.85
C SER A 363 11.00 -27.18 10.64
N ASP A 364 11.83 -26.67 9.73
CA ASP A 364 13.05 -27.36 9.35
C ASP A 364 14.24 -26.96 10.24
N MET A 365 14.54 -25.66 10.32
CA MET A 365 15.75 -25.19 10.97
C MET A 365 15.62 -25.19 12.49
N VAL A 366 14.47 -24.77 13.03
CA VAL A 366 14.27 -24.72 14.49
C VAL A 366 13.88 -26.10 15.03
N ASN A 367 12.79 -26.68 14.54
CA ASN A 367 12.19 -27.87 15.15
C ASN A 367 12.91 -29.18 14.79
N ASN A 368 13.42 -29.32 13.56
CA ASN A 368 14.11 -30.56 13.16
C ASN A 368 15.62 -30.47 13.41
N PHE A 369 16.26 -29.38 12.99
CA PHE A 369 17.71 -29.25 13.12
C PHE A 369 18.15 -28.75 14.50
N GLY A 370 17.73 -27.53 14.87
CA GLY A 370 18.16 -26.86 16.10
C GLY A 370 17.74 -27.63 17.36
N ASN A 371 16.51 -28.13 17.41
CA ASN A 371 16.01 -28.91 18.54
C ASN A 371 16.77 -30.23 18.72
N LEU A 372 17.09 -30.95 17.65
CA LEU A 372 17.85 -32.21 17.76
C LEU A 372 19.27 -31.94 18.25
N LEU A 373 19.95 -30.92 17.71
CA LEU A 373 21.27 -30.51 18.17
C LEU A 373 21.26 -30.11 19.65
N ASN A 374 20.30 -29.29 20.07
CA ASN A 374 20.18 -28.87 21.46
C ASN A 374 19.88 -30.05 22.38
N ARG A 375 18.82 -30.82 22.12
CA ARG A 375 18.41 -31.97 22.96
C ARG A 375 19.51 -33.03 23.08
N SER A 376 20.26 -33.28 22.02
CA SER A 376 21.32 -34.29 22.05
C SER A 376 22.60 -33.80 22.73
N THR A 377 22.81 -32.50 22.89
CA THR A 377 24.06 -31.93 23.45
C THR A 377 23.90 -31.34 24.85
N ILE A 378 22.73 -31.39 25.48
CA ILE A 378 22.60 -30.96 26.89
C ILE A 378 23.34 -31.90 27.84
N ASP A 379 23.87 -31.35 28.93
CA ASP A 379 24.66 -32.09 29.93
C ASP A 379 23.91 -33.30 30.51
N LYS A 380 22.58 -33.21 30.64
CA LYS A 380 21.76 -34.33 31.12
C LYS A 380 21.78 -35.53 30.16
N MET A 381 21.95 -35.29 28.86
CA MET A 381 21.96 -36.33 27.84
C MET A 381 23.38 -36.82 27.55
N ASN A 382 24.37 -35.96 27.74
CA ASN A 382 25.78 -36.26 27.53
C ASN A 382 26.64 -35.55 28.59
N SER A 383 26.70 -36.15 29.78
CA SER A 383 27.39 -35.58 30.95
C SER A 383 28.91 -35.55 30.80
N THR A 384 29.46 -36.41 29.94
CA THR A 384 30.89 -36.41 29.60
C THR A 384 31.24 -35.31 28.61
N ASN A 385 30.23 -34.69 27.97
CA ASN A 385 30.39 -33.68 26.91
C ASN A 385 31.37 -34.16 25.83
N THR A 386 31.26 -35.44 25.45
CA THR A 386 32.10 -36.09 24.43
C THR A 386 31.28 -36.62 23.28
N TYR A 387 31.86 -36.61 22.09
CA TYR A 387 31.36 -37.31 20.93
C TYR A 387 31.76 -38.79 21.04
N PRO A 388 30.82 -39.75 21.19
CA PRO A 388 31.17 -41.16 21.32
C PRO A 388 31.87 -41.67 20.06
N CYS A 389 32.95 -42.44 20.22
CA CYS A 389 33.68 -43.04 19.10
C CYS A 389 33.36 -44.54 19.05
N LEU A 390 32.35 -44.92 18.29
CA LEU A 390 31.89 -46.31 18.16
C LEU A 390 31.93 -46.76 16.70
N LYS A 391 32.27 -48.03 16.47
CA LYS A 391 32.05 -48.70 15.17
C LYS A 391 30.64 -49.26 15.12
N ILE A 392 30.08 -49.43 13.91
CA ILE A 392 28.75 -50.02 13.74
C ILE A 392 28.60 -51.38 14.45
N THR A 393 29.66 -52.19 14.45
CA THR A 393 29.70 -53.50 15.12
C THR A 393 29.69 -53.43 16.65
N GLU A 394 29.97 -52.26 17.22
CA GLU A 394 30.04 -52.00 18.67
C GLU A 394 28.71 -51.44 19.21
N LEU A 395 27.81 -51.01 18.33
CA LEU A 395 26.50 -50.45 18.69
C LEU A 395 25.58 -51.50 19.34
N ASP A 396 24.66 -51.02 20.17
CA ASP A 396 23.56 -51.81 20.72
C ASP A 396 22.64 -52.32 19.60
N SER A 397 22.30 -53.61 19.62
CA SER A 397 21.55 -54.26 18.53
C SER A 397 20.17 -53.65 18.30
N ASP A 398 19.45 -53.29 19.38
CA ASP A 398 18.11 -52.69 19.26
C ASP A 398 18.19 -51.29 18.61
N VAL A 399 19.27 -50.56 18.89
CA VAL A 399 19.50 -49.23 18.33
C VAL A 399 19.84 -49.36 16.84
N VAL A 400 20.65 -50.35 16.46
CA VAL A 400 20.95 -50.63 15.04
C VAL A 400 19.67 -50.98 14.28
N ASP A 401 18.87 -51.91 14.80
CA ASP A 401 17.64 -52.36 14.16
C ASP A 401 16.63 -51.22 13.98
N SER A 402 16.45 -50.39 15.02
CA SER A 402 15.54 -49.24 14.97
C SER A 402 16.04 -48.08 14.10
N SER A 403 17.34 -48.05 13.76
CA SER A 403 18.01 -46.98 12.99
C SER A 403 18.42 -47.41 11.58
N GLN A 404 18.10 -48.63 11.14
CA GLN A 404 18.60 -49.21 9.88
C GLN A 404 18.33 -48.29 8.67
N ASN A 405 17.12 -47.75 8.56
CA ASN A 405 16.74 -46.82 7.50
C ASN A 405 17.57 -45.53 7.53
N LEU A 406 17.77 -44.94 8.72
CA LEU A 406 18.58 -43.73 8.89
C LEU A 406 20.03 -43.96 8.48
N ILE A 407 20.63 -45.09 8.90
CA ILE A 407 22.01 -45.45 8.56
C ILE A 407 22.15 -45.59 7.04
N GLN A 408 21.21 -46.25 6.38
CA GLN A 408 21.21 -46.36 4.91
C GLN A 408 21.13 -44.97 4.25
N MET A 409 20.22 -44.11 4.70
CA MET A 409 20.10 -42.75 4.15
C MET A 409 21.39 -41.94 4.33
N LEU A 410 22.09 -42.08 5.47
CA LEU A 410 23.37 -41.42 5.74
C LEU A 410 24.52 -41.95 4.87
N GLN A 411 24.57 -43.26 4.62
CA GLN A 411 25.56 -43.87 3.74
C GLN A 411 25.42 -43.39 2.28
N GLU A 412 24.18 -43.13 1.84
CA GLU A 412 23.88 -42.64 0.50
C GLU A 412 23.90 -41.09 0.38
N ALA A 413 23.90 -40.37 1.50
CA ALA A 413 23.69 -38.91 1.54
C ALA A 413 24.70 -38.13 0.70
N ARG A 414 25.99 -38.48 0.81
CA ARG A 414 27.09 -37.81 0.09
C ARG A 414 26.90 -37.88 -1.42
N GLU A 415 26.76 -39.08 -1.97
CA GLU A 415 26.67 -39.29 -3.42
C GLU A 415 25.39 -38.66 -4.00
N LYS A 416 24.26 -38.77 -3.29
CA LYS A 416 23.01 -38.08 -3.68
C LYS A 416 23.18 -36.56 -3.72
N CYS A 417 23.77 -35.97 -2.68
CA CYS A 417 24.02 -34.53 -2.65
C CYS A 417 25.00 -34.09 -3.74
N VAL A 418 26.03 -34.89 -4.04
CA VAL A 418 26.98 -34.60 -5.13
C VAL A 418 26.25 -34.47 -6.47
N SER A 419 25.42 -35.45 -6.84
CA SER A 419 24.62 -35.41 -8.08
C SER A 419 23.72 -34.18 -8.13
N LEU A 420 22.93 -33.95 -7.06
CA LEU A 420 21.96 -32.86 -7.01
C LEU A 420 22.60 -31.48 -7.03
N TYR A 421 23.74 -31.27 -6.36
CA TYR A 421 24.48 -30.01 -6.42
C TYR A 421 25.11 -29.75 -7.79
N ASP A 422 25.65 -30.79 -8.45
CA ASP A 422 26.24 -30.67 -9.79
C ASP A 422 25.18 -30.36 -10.87
N GLU A 423 23.95 -30.83 -10.66
CA GLU A 423 22.74 -30.48 -11.42
C GLU A 423 22.10 -29.15 -10.95
N MET A 424 22.64 -28.52 -9.90
CA MET A 424 22.15 -27.27 -9.29
C MET A 424 20.70 -27.35 -8.76
N MET A 425 20.25 -28.54 -8.37
CA MET A 425 18.94 -28.80 -7.77
C MET A 425 18.96 -28.60 -6.25
N TYR A 426 19.28 -27.38 -5.80
CA TYR A 426 19.51 -27.09 -4.36
C TYR A 426 18.29 -27.38 -3.49
N TYR A 427 17.08 -27.13 -3.98
CA TYR A 427 15.85 -27.47 -3.27
C TYR A 427 15.75 -28.97 -2.97
N LYS A 428 16.13 -29.85 -3.91
CA LYS A 428 16.18 -31.30 -3.70
C LYS A 428 17.27 -31.72 -2.73
N VAL A 429 18.41 -31.03 -2.72
CA VAL A 429 19.44 -31.24 -1.69
C VAL A 429 18.85 -30.99 -0.31
N ILE A 430 18.14 -29.87 -0.14
CA ILE A 430 17.50 -29.51 1.13
C ILE A 430 16.44 -30.55 1.51
N GLU A 431 15.57 -30.95 0.58
CA GLU A 431 14.56 -31.99 0.81
C GLU A 431 15.19 -33.31 1.29
N ASN A 432 16.25 -33.76 0.62
CA ASN A 432 16.99 -34.98 1.00
C ASN A 432 17.59 -34.86 2.42
N LEU A 433 18.28 -33.76 2.70
CA LEU A 433 18.90 -33.53 4.02
C LEU A 433 17.86 -33.38 5.12
N MET A 434 16.73 -32.73 4.87
CA MET A 434 15.65 -32.60 5.86
C MET A 434 14.90 -33.91 6.07
N ALA A 435 14.78 -34.77 5.06
CA ALA A 435 14.26 -36.12 5.24
C ALA A 435 15.15 -36.93 6.21
N ILE A 436 16.48 -36.84 6.06
CA ILE A 436 17.44 -37.44 7.00
C ILE A 436 17.23 -36.88 8.42
N MET A 437 17.11 -35.55 8.56
CA MET A 437 16.91 -34.91 9.87
C MET A 437 15.59 -35.31 10.55
N LYS A 438 14.50 -35.46 9.78
CA LYS A 438 13.21 -35.93 10.30
C LYS A 438 13.30 -37.37 10.78
N GLU A 439 13.95 -38.23 10.01
CA GLU A 439 14.18 -39.62 10.40
C GLU A 439 15.08 -39.72 11.64
N ALA A 440 16.11 -38.87 11.75
CA ALA A 440 16.95 -38.78 12.95
C ALA A 440 16.15 -38.37 14.19
N ASN A 441 15.25 -37.39 14.08
CA ASN A 441 14.35 -37.02 15.17
C ASN A 441 13.42 -38.19 15.56
N ARG A 442 12.89 -38.93 14.57
CA ARG A 442 12.06 -40.13 14.82
C ARG A 442 12.84 -41.20 15.57
N VAL A 443 14.05 -41.52 15.12
CA VAL A 443 14.94 -42.51 15.75
C VAL A 443 15.31 -42.08 17.17
N PHE A 444 15.67 -40.81 17.38
CA PHE A 444 15.98 -40.24 18.69
C PHE A 444 14.79 -40.35 19.64
N GLN A 445 13.58 -40.03 19.16
CA GLN A 445 12.37 -40.10 19.97
C GLN A 445 11.95 -41.54 20.29
N LEU A 446 12.06 -42.46 19.32
CA LEU A 446 11.71 -43.87 19.49
C LEU A 446 12.61 -44.54 20.55
N ASN A 447 13.91 -44.25 20.51
CA ASN A 447 14.89 -44.81 21.42
C ASN A 447 14.94 -44.13 22.80
N GLN A 448 14.21 -43.03 23.00
CA GLN A 448 14.02 -42.36 24.30
C GLN A 448 15.29 -42.25 25.16
N PRO A 449 16.39 -41.65 24.66
CA PRO A 449 17.70 -41.73 25.31
C PRO A 449 17.72 -41.18 26.75
N TRP A 450 16.79 -40.28 27.10
CA TRP A 450 16.64 -39.76 28.48
C TRP A 450 16.23 -40.82 29.52
N LYS A 451 15.76 -41.99 29.08
CA LYS A 451 15.43 -43.13 29.96
C LYS A 451 16.58 -44.12 30.13
N HIS A 452 17.68 -43.94 29.39
CA HIS A 452 18.78 -44.92 29.33
C HIS A 452 20.08 -44.41 29.96
N GLN A 453 20.00 -43.47 30.91
CA GLN A 453 21.18 -42.95 31.62
C GLN A 453 21.97 -44.02 32.38
N GLU A 454 21.31 -45.12 32.78
CA GLU A 454 21.95 -46.26 33.47
C GLU A 454 22.41 -47.37 32.49
N ASN A 455 22.08 -47.28 31.19
CA ASN A 455 22.53 -48.19 30.15
C ASN A 455 23.45 -47.45 29.18
N GLU A 456 24.72 -47.34 29.58
CA GLU A 456 25.76 -46.57 28.90
C GLU A 456 25.91 -46.97 27.43
N LYS A 457 26.02 -48.27 27.12
CA LYS A 457 26.16 -48.77 25.75
C LYS A 457 25.00 -48.33 24.83
N LYS A 458 23.76 -48.44 25.31
CA LYS A 458 22.57 -48.06 24.53
C LYS A 458 22.50 -46.55 24.33
N LEU A 459 22.78 -45.77 25.38
CA LEU A 459 22.80 -44.31 25.31
C LEU A 459 23.90 -43.80 24.35
N GLU A 460 25.12 -44.32 24.46
CA GLU A 460 26.24 -43.97 23.58
C GLU A 460 25.96 -44.33 22.12
N SER A 461 25.31 -45.48 21.86
CA SER A 461 24.91 -45.88 20.51
C SER A 461 23.91 -44.89 19.89
N ILE A 462 22.93 -44.42 20.68
CA ILE A 462 21.94 -43.42 20.23
C ILE A 462 22.62 -42.07 19.98
N MET A 463 23.50 -41.63 20.88
CA MET A 463 24.24 -40.37 20.73
C MET A 463 25.18 -40.40 19.52
N PHE A 464 25.89 -41.52 19.30
CA PHE A 464 26.76 -41.72 18.15
C PHE A 464 26.01 -41.52 16.83
N ILE A 465 24.89 -42.22 16.62
CA ILE A 465 24.08 -42.09 15.40
C ILE A 465 23.55 -40.67 15.25
N THR A 466 23.12 -40.04 16.34
CA THR A 466 22.58 -38.66 16.33
C THR A 466 23.63 -37.65 15.92
N TYR A 467 24.83 -37.73 16.51
CA TYR A 467 25.92 -36.81 16.20
C TYR A 467 26.51 -37.06 14.81
N GLU A 468 26.62 -38.32 14.36
CA GLU A 468 27.02 -38.63 12.98
C GLU A 468 26.01 -38.07 11.97
N THR A 469 24.71 -38.16 12.27
CA THR A 469 23.68 -37.54 11.45
C THR A 469 23.87 -36.02 11.36
N LEU A 470 23.95 -35.36 12.52
CA LEU A 470 24.15 -33.91 12.58
C LEU A 470 25.43 -33.49 11.87
N ARG A 471 26.53 -34.23 12.03
CA ARG A 471 27.83 -33.97 11.40
C ARG A 471 27.75 -34.09 9.88
N VAL A 472 27.29 -35.22 9.34
CA VAL A 472 27.18 -35.45 7.90
C VAL A 472 26.26 -34.42 7.25
N VAL A 473 25.08 -34.18 7.82
CA VAL A 473 24.13 -33.18 7.31
C VAL A 473 24.73 -31.77 7.37
N SER A 474 25.40 -31.41 8.47
CA SER A 474 26.03 -30.10 8.61
C SER A 474 27.14 -29.89 7.58
N VAL A 475 27.96 -30.89 7.28
CA VAL A 475 28.99 -30.78 6.23
C VAL A 475 28.36 -30.54 4.86
N LEU A 476 27.30 -31.28 4.52
CA LEU A 476 26.64 -31.22 3.21
C LEU A 476 25.80 -29.96 3.00
N ILE A 477 25.29 -29.33 4.07
CA ILE A 477 24.44 -28.14 3.99
C ILE A 477 25.23 -26.81 4.03
N GLN A 478 26.56 -26.85 4.23
CA GLN A 478 27.44 -25.67 4.26
C GLN A 478 27.26 -24.71 3.08
N PRO A 479 27.06 -25.16 1.82
CA PRO A 479 26.85 -24.24 0.69
C PRO A 479 25.57 -23.39 0.79
N ILE A 480 24.56 -23.87 1.52
CA ILE A 480 23.21 -23.29 1.58
C ILE A 480 23.09 -22.36 2.79
N VAL A 481 23.39 -22.88 3.98
CA VAL A 481 23.31 -22.21 5.29
C VAL A 481 24.66 -22.31 6.02
N PRO A 482 25.67 -21.52 5.59
CA PRO A 482 27.05 -21.68 6.06
C PRO A 482 27.23 -21.40 7.55
N LYS A 483 26.49 -20.44 8.13
CA LYS A 483 26.61 -20.09 9.55
C LYS A 483 25.96 -21.15 10.44
N MET A 484 24.77 -21.63 10.07
CA MET A 484 24.10 -22.69 10.81
C MET A 484 24.92 -23.99 10.77
N ALA A 485 25.44 -24.36 9.60
CA ALA A 485 26.32 -25.50 9.44
C ALA A 485 27.59 -25.37 10.28
N LYS A 486 28.25 -24.21 10.24
CA LYS A 486 29.43 -23.92 11.05
C LYS A 486 29.13 -24.05 12.55
N PHE A 487 28.03 -23.45 13.01
CA PHE A 487 27.63 -23.52 14.42
C PHE A 487 27.42 -24.96 14.90
N SER A 488 26.71 -25.77 14.11
CA SER A 488 26.51 -27.19 14.41
C SER A 488 27.83 -27.96 14.50
N LEU A 489 28.72 -27.77 13.52
CA LEU A 489 30.04 -28.43 13.50
C LEU A 489 30.97 -27.95 14.63
N ASP A 490 30.91 -26.66 14.99
CA ASP A 490 31.63 -26.12 16.15
C ASP A 490 31.11 -26.75 17.45
N ARG A 491 29.78 -26.84 17.63
CA ARG A 491 29.16 -27.45 18.82
C ARG A 491 29.51 -28.94 18.95
N LEU A 492 29.56 -29.66 17.82
CA LEU A 492 29.99 -31.06 17.79
C LEU A 492 31.51 -31.25 17.97
N GLY A 493 32.30 -30.17 18.04
CA GLY A 493 33.74 -30.23 18.24
C GLY A 493 34.54 -30.65 16.99
N ILE A 494 33.95 -30.57 15.79
CA ILE A 494 34.58 -31.04 14.56
C ILE A 494 35.66 -30.06 14.10
N PRO A 495 36.94 -30.44 13.95
CA PRO A 495 37.99 -29.50 13.57
C PRO A 495 37.85 -29.08 12.10
N SER A 496 38.37 -27.89 11.74
CA SER A 496 38.14 -27.30 10.41
C SER A 496 38.67 -28.15 9.24
N ASN A 497 39.73 -28.94 9.45
CA ASN A 497 40.30 -29.86 8.46
C ASN A 497 39.42 -31.09 8.20
N GLU A 498 38.41 -31.35 9.04
CA GLU A 498 37.50 -32.50 8.93
C GLU A 498 36.06 -32.10 8.51
N ARG A 499 35.91 -30.90 7.94
CA ARG A 499 34.62 -30.37 7.45
C ARG A 499 34.50 -30.37 5.92
N ASN A 500 35.32 -31.17 5.25
CA ASN A 500 35.35 -31.27 3.80
C ASN A 500 34.42 -32.39 3.29
N LEU A 501 34.22 -32.46 1.97
CA LEU A 501 33.31 -33.43 1.36
C LEU A 501 33.72 -34.91 1.58
N GLU A 502 35.00 -35.20 1.78
CA GLU A 502 35.48 -36.56 2.06
C GLU A 502 35.05 -37.02 3.45
N ASN A 503 34.96 -36.09 4.40
CA ASN A 503 34.47 -36.37 5.75
C ASN A 503 32.95 -36.52 5.83
N ALA A 504 32.18 -36.22 4.79
CA ALA A 504 30.71 -36.36 4.78
C ALA A 504 30.24 -37.83 4.65
N GLN A 505 30.93 -38.76 5.30
CA GLN A 505 30.63 -40.20 5.32
C GLN A 505 30.24 -40.62 6.73
N PHE A 506 29.30 -41.55 6.86
CA PHE A 506 28.86 -42.06 8.16
C PHE A 506 29.95 -42.89 8.84
N GLY A 507 30.23 -42.61 10.11
CA GLY A 507 31.09 -43.40 10.99
C GLY A 507 32.60 -43.21 10.80
N VAL A 508 33.03 -42.08 10.23
CA VAL A 508 34.46 -41.81 9.95
C VAL A 508 35.13 -40.87 10.96
N TYR A 509 34.39 -40.29 11.90
CA TYR A 509 34.95 -39.38 12.90
C TYR A 509 35.33 -40.13 14.18
N ASP A 510 36.57 -39.94 14.65
CA ASP A 510 37.14 -40.66 15.81
C ASP A 510 36.73 -40.08 17.19
N GLY A 511 35.71 -39.22 17.21
CA GLY A 511 35.18 -38.61 18.43
C GLY A 511 36.07 -37.52 19.04
N GLY A 512 35.70 -37.04 20.22
CA GLY A 512 36.41 -35.94 20.89
C GLY A 512 35.53 -35.17 21.88
N LYS A 513 36.06 -34.08 22.46
CA LYS A 513 35.22 -33.18 23.28
C LYS A 513 34.30 -32.36 22.40
N LEU A 514 33.04 -32.22 22.81
CA LEU A 514 32.12 -31.28 22.18
C LEU A 514 32.60 -29.84 22.42
N GLY A 515 32.35 -28.95 21.45
CA GLY A 515 32.69 -27.54 21.56
C GLY A 515 31.78 -26.78 22.51
N GLU A 516 32.19 -25.59 22.94
CA GLU A 516 31.36 -24.75 23.81
C GLU A 516 30.06 -24.32 23.13
N ASN A 517 28.98 -24.23 23.90
CA ASN A 517 27.73 -23.66 23.40
C ASN A 517 27.84 -22.14 23.34
N SER A 518 28.38 -21.62 22.24
CA SER A 518 28.51 -20.17 22.03
C SER A 518 27.18 -19.48 21.66
N GLY A 519 26.09 -20.24 21.52
CA GLY A 519 24.87 -19.80 20.82
C GLY A 519 25.14 -19.54 19.33
N MET A 520 24.10 -19.64 18.49
CA MET A 520 24.19 -19.02 17.15
C MET A 520 24.31 -17.52 17.38
N SER A 521 25.42 -16.91 16.97
CA SER A 521 25.59 -15.46 16.97
C SER A 521 24.69 -14.82 15.90
N GLY A 522 23.38 -14.83 16.15
CA GLY A 522 22.45 -13.79 15.77
C GLY A 522 22.31 -12.85 16.97
N ASP A 523 21.88 -11.61 16.73
CA ASP A 523 21.55 -10.63 17.76
C ASP A 523 20.93 -11.30 18.99
N LYS A 524 21.33 -10.87 20.19
CA LYS A 524 20.68 -11.24 21.46
C LYS A 524 19.16 -11.12 21.29
N GLN A 525 18.51 -12.20 20.90
CA GLN A 525 17.13 -12.44 21.26
C GLN A 525 17.24 -12.76 22.73
N GLU A 526 16.82 -11.80 23.55
CA GLU A 526 16.45 -12.06 24.94
C GLU A 526 15.74 -13.41 24.97
N GLU A 527 16.25 -14.35 25.75
CA GLU A 527 15.57 -15.61 26.01
C GLU A 527 14.14 -15.28 26.40
N ILE A 528 13.21 -15.54 25.48
CA ILE A 528 11.80 -15.31 25.72
C ILE A 528 11.42 -16.32 26.80
N SER A 529 11.13 -15.83 28.01
CA SER A 529 10.82 -16.69 29.13
C SER A 529 9.68 -17.65 28.81
N GLU A 530 9.68 -18.84 29.44
CA GLU A 530 8.59 -19.83 29.27
C GLU A 530 7.21 -19.23 29.53
N GLU A 531 7.12 -18.27 30.45
CA GLU A 531 5.89 -17.52 30.73
C GLU A 531 5.43 -16.67 29.54
N VAL A 532 6.35 -15.96 28.87
CA VAL A 532 6.00 -15.17 27.67
C VAL A 532 5.58 -16.09 26.53
N LEU A 533 6.23 -17.25 26.37
CA LEU A 533 5.83 -18.26 25.39
C LEU A 533 4.43 -18.84 25.69
N ARG A 534 4.14 -19.16 26.95
CA ARG A 534 2.82 -19.64 27.38
C ARG A 534 1.73 -18.62 27.11
N ARG A 535 1.95 -17.35 27.49
CA ARG A 535 1.02 -16.24 27.23
C ARG A 535 0.81 -16.03 25.74
N LYS A 536 1.89 -16.06 24.95
CA LYS A 536 1.83 -15.99 23.48
C LYS A 536 0.96 -17.10 22.91
N GLN A 537 1.16 -18.36 23.33
CA GLN A 537 0.37 -19.51 22.86
C GLN A 537 -1.12 -19.33 23.14
N LEU A 538 -1.49 -18.88 24.34
CA LEU A 538 -2.89 -18.55 24.66
C LEU A 538 -3.44 -17.44 23.74
N ILE A 539 -2.65 -16.41 23.45
CA ILE A 539 -3.07 -15.30 22.61
C ILE A 539 -3.23 -15.72 21.14
N VAL A 540 -2.34 -16.56 20.60
CA VAL A 540 -2.34 -16.88 19.16
C VAL A 540 -3.11 -18.16 18.78
N ARG A 541 -3.42 -19.05 19.73
CA ARG A 541 -4.16 -20.29 19.42
C ARG A 541 -5.52 -20.01 18.77
N ASN A 542 -5.95 -20.86 17.85
CA ASN A 542 -7.26 -20.79 17.19
C ASN A 542 -7.57 -19.45 16.48
N LEU A 543 -6.54 -18.63 16.20
CA LEU A 543 -6.66 -17.50 15.28
C LEU A 543 -6.44 -17.99 13.84
N GLN A 544 -7.13 -17.36 12.89
CA GLN A 544 -6.93 -17.63 11.47
C GLN A 544 -5.70 -16.87 10.93
N GLU A 545 -5.50 -15.63 11.40
CA GLU A 545 -4.38 -14.78 10.98
C GLU A 545 -3.98 -13.84 12.12
N SER A 546 -2.72 -13.40 12.11
CA SER A 546 -2.21 -12.42 13.06
C SER A 546 -1.14 -11.54 12.39
N LEU A 547 -1.18 -10.24 12.66
CA LEU A 547 -0.25 -9.24 12.14
C LEU A 547 0.48 -8.55 13.29
N GLY A 548 1.79 -8.36 13.14
CA GLY A 548 2.61 -7.64 14.13
C GLY A 548 2.85 -8.37 15.44
N VAL A 549 2.80 -9.71 15.44
CA VAL A 549 2.99 -10.56 16.65
C VAL A 549 4.32 -10.29 17.34
N ASP A 550 5.37 -9.90 16.62
CA ASP A 550 6.67 -9.57 17.24
C ASP A 550 6.57 -8.38 18.20
N LYS A 551 5.74 -7.38 17.88
CA LYS A 551 5.50 -6.24 18.75
C LYS A 551 4.74 -6.68 20.01
N LEU A 552 3.75 -7.57 19.86
CA LEU A 552 3.05 -8.18 20.98
C LEU A 552 4.03 -8.95 21.89
N VAL A 553 4.90 -9.78 21.32
CA VAL A 553 5.90 -10.56 22.08
C VAL A 553 6.85 -9.64 22.85
N LYS A 554 7.36 -8.58 22.21
CA LYS A 554 8.20 -7.57 22.90
C LYS A 554 7.45 -6.90 24.05
N GLN A 555 6.18 -6.58 23.88
CA GLN A 555 5.36 -6.00 24.93
C GLN A 555 5.06 -6.98 26.07
N LEU A 556 4.88 -8.27 25.77
CA LEU A 556 4.71 -9.32 26.79
C LEU A 556 5.98 -9.56 27.60
N ALA A 557 7.15 -9.41 26.97
CA ALA A 557 8.47 -9.54 27.61
C ALA A 557 8.89 -8.29 28.38
N THR A 558 8.21 -7.15 28.21
CA THR A 558 8.55 -5.91 28.92
C THR A 558 7.96 -5.92 30.33
N ASP A 559 8.81 -5.93 31.35
CA ASP A 559 8.39 -5.89 32.76
C ASP A 559 7.45 -4.71 33.06
N GLY A 560 6.35 -5.00 33.76
CA GLY A 560 5.33 -4.02 34.13
C GLY A 560 4.40 -3.56 33.00
N LYS A 561 4.65 -3.95 31.74
CA LYS A 561 3.75 -3.62 30.62
C LYS A 561 2.58 -4.61 30.59
N ILE A 562 1.37 -4.08 30.63
CA ILE A 562 0.13 -4.83 30.38
C ILE A 562 -0.34 -4.47 28.98
N PRO A 563 -0.26 -5.39 27.99
CA PRO A 563 -0.77 -5.11 26.65
C PRO A 563 -2.28 -4.90 26.69
N HIS A 564 -2.75 -3.87 25.99
CA HIS A 564 -4.16 -3.48 25.92
C HIS A 564 -4.73 -3.76 24.52
N LEU A 565 -5.76 -4.59 24.46
CA LEU A 565 -6.46 -4.98 23.25
C LEU A 565 -7.87 -4.38 23.23
N TYR A 566 -8.43 -4.10 22.05
CA TYR A 566 -9.89 -3.99 21.92
C TYR A 566 -10.50 -4.93 20.89
N TRP A 567 -11.79 -5.21 21.10
CA TRP A 567 -12.67 -5.87 20.16
C TRP A 567 -13.91 -5.00 19.95
N GLY A 568 -14.26 -4.74 18.70
CA GLY A 568 -15.42 -3.93 18.34
C GLY A 568 -16.61 -4.78 17.91
N THR A 569 -17.81 -4.42 18.36
CA THR A 569 -19.06 -5.02 17.88
C THR A 569 -20.12 -3.96 17.58
N ALA A 570 -20.75 -4.07 16.41
CA ALA A 570 -21.82 -3.18 15.98
C ALA A 570 -23.15 -3.60 16.61
N THR A 571 -23.79 -2.69 17.36
CA THR A 571 -25.05 -2.93 18.08
C THR A 571 -26.25 -2.90 17.13
N THR A 572 -26.37 -3.91 16.26
CA THR A 572 -27.41 -4.03 15.22
C THR A 572 -28.49 -5.03 15.62
N GLY A 573 -28.31 -6.33 15.31
CA GLY A 573 -29.21 -7.42 15.70
C GLY A 573 -29.07 -7.83 17.16
N LYS A 574 -29.86 -8.80 17.63
CA LYS A 574 -29.63 -9.44 18.94
C LYS A 574 -28.35 -10.28 18.90
N PRO A 575 -27.52 -10.32 19.95
CA PRO A 575 -26.38 -11.23 20.03
C PRO A 575 -26.83 -12.68 19.87
N HIS A 576 -26.12 -13.42 19.01
CA HIS A 576 -26.38 -14.82 18.70
C HIS A 576 -25.21 -15.69 19.16
N VAL A 577 -25.39 -17.00 19.16
CA VAL A 577 -24.38 -18.00 19.61
C VAL A 577 -23.02 -17.89 18.90
N GLY A 578 -22.94 -17.26 17.72
CA GLY A 578 -21.67 -16.94 17.06
C GLY A 578 -20.77 -16.02 17.87
N TYR A 579 -21.32 -15.25 18.82
CA TYR A 579 -20.54 -14.44 19.77
C TYR A 579 -19.69 -15.30 20.71
N LEU A 580 -20.00 -16.58 20.90
CA LEU A 580 -19.19 -17.47 21.73
C LEU A 580 -17.74 -17.61 21.21
N VAL A 581 -17.53 -17.48 19.90
CA VAL A 581 -16.19 -17.55 19.27
C VAL A 581 -15.30 -16.39 19.73
N PRO A 582 -15.66 -15.10 19.53
CA PRO A 582 -14.87 -14.00 20.07
C PRO A 582 -14.89 -13.97 21.60
N MET A 583 -15.97 -14.37 22.28
CA MET A 583 -15.98 -14.41 23.76
C MET A 583 -14.95 -15.40 24.32
N ARG A 584 -14.84 -16.59 23.72
CA ARG A 584 -13.84 -17.57 24.11
C ARG A 584 -12.41 -17.07 23.91
N LYS A 585 -12.18 -16.31 22.84
CA LYS A 585 -10.87 -15.71 22.56
C LYS A 585 -10.57 -14.55 23.51
N ILE A 586 -11.56 -13.72 23.84
CA ILE A 586 -11.44 -12.69 24.88
C ILE A 586 -11.06 -13.32 26.22
N ALA A 587 -11.62 -14.48 26.54
CA ALA A 587 -11.23 -15.25 27.73
C ALA A 587 -9.74 -15.66 27.72
N ASP A 588 -9.21 -16.07 26.56
CA ASP A 588 -7.77 -16.36 26.41
C ASP A 588 -6.92 -15.12 26.66
N PHE A 589 -7.33 -13.97 26.13
CA PHE A 589 -6.60 -12.72 26.31
C PHE A 589 -6.55 -12.29 27.77
N LEU A 590 -7.70 -12.33 28.46
CA LEU A 590 -7.79 -12.04 29.89
C LEU A 590 -6.93 -13.01 30.71
N SER A 591 -6.97 -14.31 30.39
CA SER A 591 -6.15 -15.35 31.05
C SER A 591 -4.65 -15.17 30.77
N ALA A 592 -4.28 -14.68 29.60
CA ALA A 592 -2.91 -14.29 29.26
C ALA A 592 -2.51 -12.94 29.88
N GLY A 593 -3.35 -12.35 30.72
CA GLY A 593 -3.09 -11.13 31.48
C GLY A 593 -3.22 -9.83 30.67
N LEU A 594 -3.88 -9.85 29.51
CA LEU A 594 -4.15 -8.64 28.73
C LEU A 594 -5.28 -7.82 29.37
N LYS A 595 -5.24 -6.51 29.14
CA LYS A 595 -6.40 -5.64 29.34
C LYS A 595 -7.25 -5.68 28.06
N VAL A 596 -8.56 -5.88 28.18
CA VAL A 596 -9.47 -5.97 27.02
C VAL A 596 -10.55 -4.89 27.10
N THR A 597 -10.71 -4.14 26.02
CA THR A 597 -11.83 -3.21 25.82
C THR A 597 -12.82 -3.77 24.81
N ILE A 598 -14.10 -3.80 25.16
CA ILE A 598 -15.19 -4.06 24.23
C ILE A 598 -15.76 -2.71 23.80
N LEU A 599 -15.59 -2.41 22.52
CA LEU A 599 -16.14 -1.22 21.89
C LEU A 599 -17.53 -1.54 21.35
N PHE A 600 -18.56 -0.91 21.90
CA PHE A 600 -19.89 -0.86 21.28
C PHE A 600 -19.86 0.17 20.17
N ALA A 601 -19.73 -0.33 18.94
CA ALA A 601 -19.60 0.47 17.73
C ALA A 601 -20.98 0.97 17.28
N ASP A 602 -21.61 1.79 18.12
CA ASP A 602 -22.95 2.34 17.94
C ASP A 602 -23.04 3.27 16.73
N LEU A 603 -22.04 4.14 16.53
CA LEU A 603 -21.92 4.95 15.32
C LEU A 603 -21.77 4.07 14.07
N HIS A 604 -20.91 3.06 14.10
CA HIS A 604 -20.70 2.12 12.99
C HIS A 604 -21.98 1.34 12.64
N ALA A 605 -22.78 0.96 13.64
CA ALA A 605 -24.07 0.32 13.43
C ALA A 605 -25.08 1.21 12.67
N TYR A 606 -24.97 2.54 12.81
CA TYR A 606 -25.74 3.50 12.02
C TYR A 606 -25.14 3.71 10.62
N LEU A 607 -23.82 3.81 10.50
CA LEU A 607 -23.12 4.07 9.23
C LEU A 607 -23.24 2.92 8.23
N ASP A 608 -23.35 1.67 8.70
CA ASP A 608 -23.57 0.49 7.85
C ASP A 608 -25.02 0.44 7.35
N ASN A 609 -25.32 1.28 6.37
CA ASN A 609 -26.60 1.34 5.66
C ASN A 609 -27.82 1.49 6.60
N MET A 610 -27.66 2.25 7.68
CA MET A 610 -28.72 2.53 8.67
C MET A 610 -29.40 1.27 9.24
N LYS A 611 -28.62 0.20 9.48
CA LYS A 611 -29.10 -1.03 10.17
C LYS A 611 -29.62 -0.77 11.60
N SER A 612 -29.37 0.41 12.15
CA SER A 612 -29.96 0.91 13.39
C SER A 612 -30.39 2.37 13.23
N THR A 613 -31.29 2.82 14.10
CA THR A 613 -31.62 4.24 14.28
C THR A 613 -31.05 4.76 15.59
N TRP A 614 -30.91 6.08 15.74
CA TRP A 614 -30.34 6.71 16.93
C TRP A 614 -31.17 6.45 18.19
N GLU A 615 -32.48 6.35 18.04
CA GLU A 615 -33.44 6.08 19.11
C GLU A 615 -33.27 4.66 19.70
N LEU A 616 -32.80 3.71 18.89
CA LEU A 616 -32.60 2.32 19.31
C LEU A 616 -31.22 2.07 19.92
N LEU A 617 -30.19 2.78 19.43
CA LEU A 617 -28.78 2.47 19.72
C LEU A 617 -28.46 2.47 21.21
N GLU A 618 -28.97 3.45 21.97
CA GLU A 618 -28.68 3.56 23.40
C GLU A 618 -29.15 2.33 24.18
N ASN A 619 -30.38 1.87 23.91
CA ASN A 619 -30.93 0.68 24.54
C ASN A 619 -30.22 -0.61 24.05
N ARG A 620 -29.79 -0.66 22.78
CA ARG A 620 -29.02 -1.79 22.24
C ARG A 620 -27.64 -1.90 22.91
N VAL A 621 -26.96 -0.78 23.19
CA VAL A 621 -25.69 -0.77 23.93
C VAL A 621 -25.88 -1.37 25.32
N VAL A 622 -26.90 -0.93 26.06
CA VAL A 622 -27.22 -1.49 27.39
C VAL A 622 -27.51 -2.99 27.30
N TYR A 623 -28.28 -3.43 26.30
CA TYR A 623 -28.58 -4.84 26.09
C TYR A 623 -27.31 -5.67 25.79
N TYR A 624 -26.46 -5.21 24.88
CA TYR A 624 -25.21 -5.87 24.52
C TYR A 624 -24.26 -6.01 25.70
N GLU A 625 -24.11 -4.94 26.50
CA GLU A 625 -23.22 -4.94 27.65
C GLU A 625 -23.59 -6.02 28.66
N ASN A 626 -24.89 -6.13 29.00
CA ASN A 626 -25.36 -7.12 29.94
C ASN A 626 -25.22 -8.56 29.39
N VAL A 627 -25.57 -8.77 28.12
CA VAL A 627 -25.47 -10.11 27.49
C VAL A 627 -24.02 -10.57 27.38
N ILE A 628 -23.09 -9.69 26.99
CA ILE A 628 -21.66 -10.03 26.87
C ILE A 628 -21.04 -10.31 28.25
N LYS A 629 -21.37 -9.50 29.26
CA LYS A 629 -20.96 -9.76 30.65
C LYS A 629 -21.45 -11.14 31.10
N ALA A 630 -22.72 -11.46 30.86
CA ALA A 630 -23.30 -12.75 31.22
C ALA A 630 -22.63 -13.92 30.48
N LEU A 631 -22.32 -13.78 29.18
CA LEU A 631 -21.59 -14.79 28.41
C LEU A 631 -20.20 -15.09 29.00
N LEU A 632 -19.40 -14.07 29.28
CA LEU A 632 -18.05 -14.25 29.84
C LEU A 632 -18.09 -14.84 31.26
N GLN A 633 -19.03 -14.40 32.09
CA GLN A 633 -19.23 -14.94 33.44
C GLN A 633 -19.71 -16.40 33.43
N SER A 634 -20.50 -16.81 32.44
CA SER A 634 -20.95 -18.20 32.29
C SER A 634 -19.86 -19.15 31.78
N LEU A 635 -18.74 -18.61 31.29
CA LEU A 635 -17.52 -19.33 30.91
C LEU A 635 -16.46 -19.33 32.04
N ASP A 636 -16.84 -18.91 33.26
CA ASP A 636 -15.97 -18.84 34.45
C ASP A 636 -14.71 -17.97 34.26
N VAL A 637 -14.80 -16.93 33.43
CA VAL A 637 -13.69 -16.03 33.09
C VAL A 637 -13.64 -14.85 34.06
N PRO A 638 -12.47 -14.53 34.67
CA PRO A 638 -12.32 -13.31 35.46
C PRO A 638 -12.37 -12.08 34.53
N ILE A 639 -13.33 -11.18 34.81
CA ILE A 639 -13.62 -9.98 33.98
C ILE A 639 -13.08 -8.68 34.60
N ASP A 640 -12.17 -8.76 35.58
CA ASP A 640 -11.60 -7.62 36.29
C ASP A 640 -10.80 -6.66 35.36
N ARG A 641 -10.26 -7.18 34.26
CA ARG A 641 -9.53 -6.40 33.23
C ARG A 641 -10.35 -6.11 31.97
N LEU A 642 -11.66 -6.33 32.04
CA LEU A 642 -12.59 -6.08 30.95
C LEU A 642 -13.22 -4.70 31.10
N HIS A 643 -13.18 -3.89 30.04
CA HIS A 643 -13.76 -2.55 30.01
C HIS A 643 -14.74 -2.40 28.85
N PHE A 644 -15.81 -1.66 29.06
CA PHE A 644 -16.80 -1.38 28.03
C PHE A 644 -16.74 0.10 27.65
N VAL A 645 -16.79 0.39 26.35
CA VAL A 645 -16.78 1.75 25.82
C VAL A 645 -17.82 1.87 24.73
N LYS A 646 -18.66 2.91 24.80
CA LYS A 646 -19.58 3.29 23.71
C LYS A 646 -18.85 4.20 22.71
N GLY A 647 -18.87 3.86 21.42
CA GLY A 647 -18.11 4.57 20.37
C GLY A 647 -18.37 6.07 20.32
N THR A 648 -19.64 6.49 20.31
CA THR A 648 -20.01 7.91 20.26
C THR A 648 -19.48 8.77 21.41
N THR A 649 -18.99 8.18 22.51
CA THR A 649 -18.39 8.94 23.62
C THR A 649 -17.08 9.64 23.25
N PHE A 650 -16.37 9.16 22.22
CA PHE A 650 -15.14 9.79 21.72
C PHE A 650 -15.18 10.08 20.22
N GLN A 651 -15.94 9.31 19.43
CA GLN A 651 -16.02 9.48 17.97
C GLN A 651 -16.70 10.78 17.52
N LEU A 652 -17.42 11.44 18.42
CA LEU A 652 -18.05 12.76 18.20
C LEU A 652 -17.19 13.93 18.71
N SER A 653 -15.97 13.66 19.16
CA SER A 653 -15.04 14.71 19.62
C SER A 653 -14.41 15.47 18.46
N ARG A 654 -13.97 16.70 18.73
CA ARG A 654 -13.25 17.54 17.77
C ARG A 654 -11.93 16.89 17.36
N GLU A 655 -11.19 16.33 18.30
CA GLU A 655 -9.90 15.69 18.06
C GLU A 655 -10.05 14.51 17.10
N TYR A 656 -11.01 13.62 17.38
CA TYR A 656 -11.29 12.48 16.52
C TYR A 656 -11.72 12.92 15.12
N THR A 657 -12.60 13.92 15.02
CA THR A 657 -13.06 14.47 13.74
C THR A 657 -11.89 15.04 12.94
N ASN A 658 -10.98 15.77 13.58
CA ASN A 658 -9.79 16.28 12.93
C ASN A 658 -8.94 15.17 12.31
N ASP A 659 -8.72 14.07 13.03
CA ASP A 659 -7.97 12.93 12.49
C ASP A 659 -8.73 12.17 11.39
N VAL A 660 -10.07 12.11 11.43
CA VAL A 660 -10.90 11.57 10.33
C VAL A 660 -10.68 12.40 9.07
N LEU A 661 -10.71 13.74 9.16
CA LEU A 661 -10.49 14.62 8.02
C LEU A 661 -9.05 14.54 7.49
N ARG A 662 -8.06 14.39 8.39
CA ARG A 662 -6.66 14.17 7.99
C ARG A 662 -6.48 12.84 7.27
N LEU A 663 -7.12 11.78 7.77
CA LEU A 663 -7.05 10.45 7.17
C LEU A 663 -7.77 10.40 5.82
N SER A 664 -8.93 11.06 5.68
CA SER A 664 -9.67 11.11 4.41
C SER A 664 -8.92 11.87 3.30
N ALA A 665 -8.06 12.81 3.65
CA ALA A 665 -7.17 13.48 2.70
C ALA A 665 -6.01 12.59 2.23
N GLN A 666 -5.60 11.60 3.02
CA GLN A 666 -4.53 10.65 2.68
C GLN A 666 -5.04 9.41 1.94
N VAL A 667 -6.24 8.95 2.29
CA VAL A 667 -6.82 7.71 1.75
C VAL A 667 -7.60 8.01 0.48
N SER A 668 -7.35 7.22 -0.57
CA SER A 668 -8.10 7.33 -1.81
C SER A 668 -9.52 6.75 -1.66
N GLN A 669 -10.47 7.24 -2.46
CA GLN A 669 -11.84 6.69 -2.49
C GLN A 669 -11.83 5.19 -2.77
N ARG A 670 -10.91 4.73 -3.64
CA ARG A 670 -10.73 3.31 -3.99
C ARG A 670 -10.23 2.50 -2.81
N ASP A 671 -9.25 3.00 -2.06
CA ASP A 671 -8.69 2.28 -0.92
C ASP A 671 -9.67 2.20 0.24
N ALA A 672 -10.42 3.28 0.51
CA ALA A 672 -11.52 3.27 1.47
C ALA A 672 -12.58 2.23 1.09
N LEU A 673 -13.02 2.21 -0.17
CA LEU A 673 -13.99 1.22 -0.67
C LEU A 673 -13.46 -0.21 -0.55
N LYS A 674 -12.20 -0.44 -0.93
CA LYS A 674 -11.54 -1.75 -0.82
C LYS A 674 -11.46 -2.20 0.65
N ALA A 675 -11.10 -1.30 1.56
CA ALA A 675 -10.99 -1.60 2.99
C ALA A 675 -12.33 -2.00 3.61
N GLY A 676 -13.43 -1.32 3.25
CA GLY A 676 -14.77 -1.62 3.73
C GLY A 676 -15.46 -2.80 3.04
N ALA A 677 -14.88 -3.40 2.00
CA ALA A 677 -15.55 -4.30 1.06
C ALA A 677 -16.25 -5.53 1.69
N GLU A 678 -15.69 -6.07 2.77
CA GLU A 678 -16.17 -7.30 3.44
C GLU A 678 -16.99 -7.02 4.70
N VAL A 679 -16.98 -5.77 5.19
CA VAL A 679 -17.62 -5.36 6.45
C VAL A 679 -18.88 -4.55 6.18
N VAL A 680 -18.84 -3.67 5.18
CA VAL A 680 -19.95 -2.79 4.80
C VAL A 680 -20.68 -3.36 3.60
N LYS A 681 -22.00 -3.16 3.53
CA LYS A 681 -22.81 -3.59 2.38
C LYS A 681 -22.28 -2.99 1.06
N GLN A 682 -21.99 -3.84 0.09
CA GLN A 682 -21.55 -3.43 -1.24
C GLN A 682 -22.74 -3.14 -2.15
N VAL A 683 -22.76 -1.96 -2.76
CA VAL A 683 -23.74 -1.52 -3.75
C VAL A 683 -23.02 -0.75 -4.86
N ALA A 684 -23.62 -0.67 -6.06
CA ALA A 684 -22.99 -0.06 -7.24
C ALA A 684 -22.55 1.40 -6.99
N SER A 685 -23.37 2.17 -6.26
CA SER A 685 -23.04 3.50 -5.77
C SER A 685 -23.06 3.51 -4.24
N PRO A 686 -21.91 3.30 -3.57
CA PRO A 686 -21.85 3.19 -2.12
C PRO A 686 -22.19 4.52 -1.43
N LEU A 687 -22.88 4.44 -0.29
CA LEU A 687 -23.08 5.59 0.59
C LEU A 687 -21.73 6.12 1.07
N LEU A 688 -21.62 7.44 1.21
CA LEU A 688 -20.39 8.07 1.68
C LEU A 688 -20.03 7.62 3.11
N SER A 689 -21.03 7.36 3.95
CA SER A 689 -20.86 6.74 5.27
C SER A 689 -20.13 5.39 5.22
N GLY A 690 -20.37 4.58 4.18
CA GLY A 690 -19.69 3.30 3.99
C GLY A 690 -18.21 3.44 3.66
N LEU A 691 -17.80 4.55 3.04
CA LEU A 691 -16.39 4.86 2.78
C LEU A 691 -15.70 5.43 4.02
N LEU A 692 -16.44 6.14 4.89
CA LEU A 692 -15.92 6.64 6.16
C LEU A 692 -15.73 5.52 7.20
N TYR A 693 -16.62 4.53 7.22
CA TYR A 693 -16.59 3.40 8.16
C TYR A 693 -15.18 2.82 8.41
N PRO A 694 -14.42 2.38 7.38
CA PRO A 694 -13.10 1.78 7.62
C PRO A 694 -12.06 2.77 8.18
N LEU A 695 -12.19 4.07 7.89
CA LEU A 695 -11.30 5.10 8.45
C LEU A 695 -11.56 5.30 9.95
N LEU A 696 -12.84 5.30 10.35
CA LEU A 696 -13.24 5.41 11.75
C LEU A 696 -12.72 4.22 12.54
N GLN A 697 -12.96 3.00 12.05
CA GLN A 697 -12.49 1.80 12.73
C GLN A 697 -10.97 1.77 12.89
N ALA A 698 -10.20 2.26 11.90
CA ALA A 698 -8.75 2.40 12.03
C ALA A 698 -8.35 3.41 13.12
N LEU A 699 -9.05 4.54 13.22
CA LEU A 699 -8.75 5.58 14.22
C LEU A 699 -9.17 5.18 15.64
N ASP A 700 -10.14 4.29 15.80
CA ASP A 700 -10.56 3.79 17.11
C ASP A 700 -9.38 3.23 17.92
N GLU A 701 -8.40 2.61 17.27
CA GLU A 701 -7.16 2.14 17.90
C GLU A 701 -6.42 3.24 18.68
N GLN A 702 -6.34 4.44 18.09
CA GLN A 702 -5.64 5.57 18.69
C GLN A 702 -6.39 6.11 19.92
N TYR A 703 -7.70 6.24 19.81
CA TYR A 703 -8.52 6.91 20.81
C TYR A 703 -8.91 5.99 21.97
N LEU A 704 -8.98 4.68 21.74
CA LEU A 704 -9.05 3.68 22.79
C LEU A 704 -7.69 3.46 23.48
N LYS A 705 -6.61 4.02 22.93
CA LYS A 705 -5.23 3.93 23.45
C LYS A 705 -4.76 2.48 23.61
N VAL A 706 -5.09 1.65 22.63
CA VAL A 706 -4.76 0.22 22.63
C VAL A 706 -3.40 -0.05 22.00
N ASP A 707 -2.82 -1.18 22.39
CA ASP A 707 -1.63 -1.76 21.76
C ASP A 707 -1.99 -2.62 20.53
N GLY A 708 -3.21 -3.18 20.50
CA GLY A 708 -3.71 -4.00 19.39
C GLY A 708 -5.23 -4.07 19.24
N GLN A 709 -5.66 -4.63 18.11
CA GLN A 709 -7.07 -4.85 17.76
C GLN A 709 -7.36 -6.33 17.48
N PHE A 710 -8.52 -6.79 17.92
CA PHE A 710 -9.06 -8.11 17.64
C PHE A 710 -10.37 -8.00 16.87
N GLY A 711 -10.56 -8.84 15.85
CA GLY A 711 -11.79 -8.92 15.06
C GLY A 711 -11.81 -10.15 14.16
N GLY A 712 -12.82 -10.24 13.28
CA GLY A 712 -12.91 -11.30 12.28
C GLY A 712 -11.93 -11.10 11.12
N VAL A 713 -11.62 -12.19 10.41
CA VAL A 713 -10.82 -12.11 9.16
C VAL A 713 -11.50 -11.26 8.08
N ASP A 714 -12.82 -11.05 8.15
CA ASP A 714 -13.54 -10.11 7.28
C ASP A 714 -13.16 -8.64 7.50
N GLN A 715 -12.50 -8.31 8.63
CA GLN A 715 -11.98 -6.98 8.92
C GLN A 715 -10.51 -6.78 8.48
N ARG A 716 -9.88 -7.82 7.92
CA ARG A 716 -8.45 -7.83 7.55
C ARG A 716 -8.02 -6.61 6.73
N LYS A 717 -8.84 -6.20 5.76
CA LYS A 717 -8.51 -5.05 4.89
C LYS A 717 -8.50 -3.73 5.65
N ILE A 718 -9.32 -3.59 6.69
CA ILE A 718 -9.32 -2.42 7.59
C ILE A 718 -8.07 -2.42 8.45
N PHE A 719 -7.65 -3.58 8.96
CA PHE A 719 -6.42 -3.72 9.75
C PHE A 719 -5.17 -3.33 8.93
N ILE A 720 -5.12 -3.74 7.65
CA ILE A 720 -4.07 -3.34 6.72
C ILE A 720 -4.11 -1.82 6.47
N LEU A 721 -5.31 -1.25 6.26
CA LEU A 721 -5.47 0.21 6.11
C LEU A 721 -4.92 0.96 7.34
N ALA A 722 -5.23 0.49 8.55
CA ALA A 722 -4.74 1.07 9.80
C ALA A 722 -3.21 0.99 9.90
N GLU A 723 -2.65 -0.18 9.58
CA GLU A 723 -1.20 -0.44 9.60
C GLU A 723 -0.42 0.47 8.64
N GLU A 724 -0.97 0.73 7.46
CA GLU A 724 -0.33 1.55 6.42
C GLU A 724 -0.49 3.07 6.66
N GLN A 725 -1.67 3.52 7.09
CA GLN A 725 -2.04 4.93 7.04
C GLN A 725 -1.83 5.66 8.38
N LEU A 726 -2.05 5.00 9.52
CA LEU A 726 -1.90 5.64 10.83
C LEU A 726 -0.46 6.13 11.10
N PRO A 727 0.61 5.38 10.76
CA PRO A 727 1.98 5.87 10.87
C PRO A 727 2.26 7.14 10.06
N LYS A 728 1.61 7.32 8.89
CA LYS A 728 1.75 8.53 8.06
C LYS A 728 1.13 9.76 8.72
N LEU A 729 0.15 9.57 9.60
CA LEU A 729 -0.42 10.62 10.46
C LEU A 729 0.38 10.85 11.75
N LYS A 730 1.49 10.13 11.93
CA LYS A 730 2.27 10.05 13.17
C LYS A 730 1.50 9.42 14.33
N LEU A 731 0.53 8.55 14.00
CA LEU A 731 -0.18 7.71 14.95
C LEU A 731 0.52 6.32 14.94
N GLY A 732 0.79 5.74 16.11
CA GLY A 732 1.62 4.53 16.20
C GLY A 732 1.02 3.30 15.51
N LYS A 733 1.86 2.33 15.13
CA LYS A 733 1.43 1.02 14.56
C LYS A 733 0.92 0.08 15.66
N ARG A 734 -0.11 -0.72 15.39
CA ARG A 734 -0.73 -1.70 16.32
C ARG A 734 -0.50 -3.12 15.81
N TRP A 735 -0.72 -4.12 16.65
CA TRP A 735 -0.81 -5.52 16.23
C TRP A 735 -2.29 -5.93 16.10
N HIS A 736 -2.58 -6.84 15.18
CA HIS A 736 -3.95 -7.23 14.84
C HIS A 736 -4.12 -8.75 14.90
N LEU A 737 -5.19 -9.20 15.53
CA LEU A 737 -5.51 -10.62 15.71
C LEU A 737 -6.85 -10.92 15.04
N MET A 738 -6.92 -11.99 14.24
CA MET A 738 -8.09 -12.30 13.43
C MET A 738 -8.65 -13.69 13.77
N ASN A 739 -9.90 -13.76 14.22
CA ASN A 739 -10.57 -15.04 14.40
C ASN A 739 -11.17 -15.56 13.09
N PRO A 740 -11.31 -16.89 12.94
CA PRO A 740 -12.01 -17.48 11.81
C PRO A 740 -13.49 -17.13 11.80
N MET A 741 -14.07 -17.13 10.60
CA MET A 741 -15.52 -17.01 10.41
C MET A 741 -16.17 -18.36 10.65
N VAL A 742 -17.18 -18.41 11.53
CA VAL A 742 -17.96 -19.62 11.77
C VAL A 742 -19.20 -19.63 10.86
N PRO A 743 -19.39 -20.66 10.02
CA PRO A 743 -20.59 -20.81 9.22
C PRO A 743 -21.83 -20.97 10.12
N GLY A 744 -22.96 -20.45 9.66
CA GLY A 744 -24.25 -20.63 10.30
C GLY A 744 -24.78 -22.05 10.14
N LEU A 745 -25.87 -22.33 10.86
CA LEU A 745 -26.45 -23.67 10.97
C LEU A 745 -26.97 -24.22 9.62
N THR A 746 -27.20 -23.35 8.65
CA THR A 746 -27.65 -23.67 7.28
C THR A 746 -26.51 -23.70 6.25
N GLY A 747 -25.24 -23.48 6.65
CA GLY A 747 -24.06 -23.54 5.78
C GLY A 747 -23.59 -22.20 5.20
N THR A 748 -24.34 -21.11 5.38
CA THR A 748 -23.96 -19.72 5.02
C THR A 748 -23.63 -18.88 6.27
N LYS A 749 -23.08 -17.66 6.14
CA LYS A 749 -22.80 -16.78 7.29
C LYS A 749 -24.08 -16.54 8.11
N MET A 750 -24.04 -16.69 9.45
CA MET A 750 -25.20 -16.39 10.32
C MET A 750 -25.70 -14.97 10.07
N SER A 751 -26.94 -14.82 9.61
CA SER A 751 -27.51 -13.53 9.23
C SER A 751 -28.63 -13.11 10.16
N SER A 752 -28.65 -11.83 10.53
CA SER A 752 -29.79 -11.24 11.23
C SER A 752 -31.05 -11.14 10.36
N SER A 753 -30.95 -11.32 9.04
CA SER A 753 -32.06 -11.28 8.08
C SER A 753 -32.78 -12.62 7.88
N GLU A 754 -32.22 -13.72 8.40
CA GLU A 754 -32.81 -15.06 8.32
C GLU A 754 -32.93 -15.63 9.74
N GLU A 755 -34.13 -15.59 10.34
CA GLU A 755 -34.33 -15.90 11.77
C GLU A 755 -33.95 -17.35 12.14
N ASP A 756 -34.11 -18.28 11.21
CA ASP A 756 -33.76 -19.70 11.38
C ASP A 756 -32.26 -19.98 11.17
N SER A 757 -31.52 -19.04 10.57
CA SER A 757 -30.07 -19.19 10.34
C SER A 757 -29.21 -18.97 11.59
N LYS A 758 -29.81 -18.46 12.68
CA LYS A 758 -29.11 -18.06 13.92
C LYS A 758 -29.87 -18.48 15.18
N ILE A 759 -29.15 -18.74 16.26
CA ILE A 759 -29.70 -18.94 17.61
C ILE A 759 -29.37 -17.70 18.44
N ASP A 760 -30.38 -16.97 18.91
CA ASP A 760 -30.16 -15.82 19.79
C ASP A 760 -29.75 -16.33 21.19
N VAL A 761 -28.87 -15.59 21.88
CA VAL A 761 -28.30 -16.02 23.18
C VAL A 761 -29.38 -16.21 24.27
N LEU A 762 -30.54 -15.56 24.11
CA LEU A 762 -31.68 -15.66 25.04
C LEU A 762 -32.87 -16.41 24.43
N ASP A 763 -32.67 -17.23 23.39
CA ASP A 763 -33.73 -18.13 22.86
C ASP A 763 -34.03 -19.25 23.88
N GLU A 764 -35.31 -19.59 24.05
CA GLU A 764 -35.74 -20.69 24.93
C GLU A 764 -35.20 -22.05 24.48
N SER A 765 -35.00 -22.97 25.42
CA SER A 765 -34.39 -24.30 25.17
C SER A 765 -35.08 -25.08 24.05
N ALA A 766 -36.41 -25.01 23.94
CA ALA A 766 -37.17 -25.64 22.86
C ALA A 766 -36.82 -25.07 21.47
N LYS A 767 -36.63 -23.74 21.36
CA LYS A 767 -36.26 -23.06 20.12
C LYS A 767 -34.81 -23.37 19.72
N VAL A 768 -33.90 -23.44 20.69
CA VAL A 768 -32.50 -23.84 20.48
C VAL A 768 -32.42 -25.25 19.88
N ARG A 769 -33.09 -26.22 20.51
CA ARG A 769 -33.13 -27.62 20.05
C ARG A 769 -33.71 -27.77 18.65
N ALA A 770 -34.83 -27.09 18.37
CA ALA A 770 -35.46 -27.12 17.06
C ALA A 770 -34.52 -26.60 15.93
N LYS A 771 -33.80 -25.51 16.18
CA LYS A 771 -32.86 -24.92 15.22
C LYS A 771 -31.65 -25.80 14.94
N ILE A 772 -31.12 -26.50 15.95
CA ILE A 772 -29.98 -27.42 15.78
C ILE A 772 -30.42 -28.70 15.07
N ALA A 773 -31.60 -29.22 15.38
CA ALA A 773 -32.18 -30.37 14.67
C ALA A 773 -32.32 -30.10 13.16
N GLY A 774 -32.76 -28.88 12.80
CA GLY A 774 -32.87 -28.42 11.42
C GLY A 774 -31.56 -28.01 10.73
N ALA A 775 -30.41 -28.04 11.43
CA ALA A 775 -29.13 -27.62 10.86
C ALA A 775 -28.63 -28.61 9.79
N ALA A 776 -27.96 -28.11 8.75
CA ALA A 776 -27.34 -28.97 7.74
C ALA A 776 -26.08 -29.62 8.32
N CYS A 777 -26.04 -30.95 8.37
CA CYS A 777 -24.91 -31.71 8.90
C CYS A 777 -24.73 -33.03 8.11
N SER A 778 -24.64 -32.91 6.78
CA SER A 778 -24.34 -34.08 5.92
C SER A 778 -22.86 -34.45 5.98
N ARG A 779 -22.57 -35.76 5.92
CA ARG A 779 -21.19 -36.30 5.81
C ARG A 779 -20.51 -35.91 4.50
N ASP A 780 -21.28 -35.65 3.44
CA ASP A 780 -20.77 -35.21 2.14
C ASP A 780 -20.23 -33.76 2.18
N GLN A 781 -20.51 -33.04 3.27
CA GLN A 781 -20.02 -31.69 3.54
C GLN A 781 -19.21 -31.70 4.84
N PRO A 782 -17.90 -32.05 4.78
CA PRO A 782 -17.05 -32.18 5.96
C PRO A 782 -16.80 -30.85 6.69
N ASP A 783 -17.19 -29.71 6.10
CA ASP A 783 -17.06 -28.36 6.63
C ASP A 783 -18.44 -27.71 6.86
N ASN A 784 -19.30 -28.41 7.62
CA ASN A 784 -20.65 -27.95 7.95
C ASN A 784 -20.73 -27.12 9.25
N GLY A 785 -21.86 -26.42 9.46
CA GLY A 785 -22.08 -25.54 10.60
C GLY A 785 -21.99 -26.23 11.96
N VAL A 786 -22.48 -27.47 12.07
CA VAL A 786 -22.44 -28.24 13.33
C VAL A 786 -20.99 -28.58 13.70
N LEU A 787 -20.21 -29.14 12.78
CA LEU A 787 -18.79 -29.44 13.00
C LEU A 787 -17.96 -28.18 13.27
N ALA A 788 -18.28 -27.06 12.61
CA ALA A 788 -17.61 -25.79 12.88
C ALA A 788 -17.85 -25.30 14.32
N PHE A 789 -19.05 -25.50 14.88
CA PHE A 789 -19.32 -25.21 16.29
C PHE A 789 -18.52 -26.11 17.24
N TYR A 790 -18.33 -27.39 16.91
CA TYR A 790 -17.43 -28.26 17.67
C TYR A 790 -16.01 -27.72 17.69
N ASN A 791 -15.47 -27.37 16.53
CA ASN A 791 -14.10 -26.90 16.38
C ASN A 791 -13.84 -25.55 17.08
N TYR A 792 -14.69 -24.55 16.81
CA TYR A 792 -14.42 -23.17 17.20
C TYR A 792 -15.07 -22.71 18.50
N VAL A 793 -16.04 -23.46 19.03
CA VAL A 793 -16.76 -23.11 20.26
C VAL A 793 -16.60 -24.20 21.31
N LEU A 794 -17.03 -25.43 21.03
CA LEU A 794 -17.18 -26.48 22.04
C LEU A 794 -15.83 -27.00 22.55
N PHE A 795 -14.98 -27.53 21.67
CA PHE A 795 -13.65 -28.04 22.07
C PHE A 795 -12.79 -26.97 22.77
N PRO A 796 -12.76 -25.71 22.29
CA PRO A 796 -12.08 -24.64 23.02
C PRO A 796 -12.58 -24.40 24.44
N ILE A 797 -13.87 -24.67 24.73
CA ILE A 797 -14.46 -24.52 26.07
C ILE A 797 -14.15 -25.73 26.97
N VAL A 798 -14.27 -26.95 26.47
CA VAL A 798 -14.14 -28.18 27.28
C VAL A 798 -12.72 -28.71 27.39
N SER A 799 -11.82 -28.39 26.45
CA SER A 799 -10.43 -28.87 26.46
C SER A 799 -9.70 -28.42 27.74
N PRO A 800 -8.99 -29.31 28.45
CA PRO A 800 -8.52 -30.64 28.00
C PRO A 800 -9.46 -31.83 28.34
N GLU A 801 -10.67 -31.58 28.84
CA GLU A 801 -11.62 -32.65 29.19
C GLU A 801 -12.17 -33.34 27.93
N ALA A 802 -12.39 -34.66 28.04
CA ALA A 802 -12.98 -35.43 26.97
C ALA A 802 -14.50 -35.25 26.92
N ILE A 803 -15.05 -35.20 25.71
CA ILE A 803 -16.50 -35.26 25.48
C ILE A 803 -16.91 -36.68 25.11
N LYS A 804 -18.11 -37.09 25.54
CA LYS A 804 -18.66 -38.43 25.30
C LYS A 804 -19.84 -38.36 24.34
N ILE A 805 -19.71 -38.97 23.17
CA ILE A 805 -20.79 -39.09 22.18
C ILE A 805 -20.93 -40.55 21.77
N ALA A 806 -22.13 -41.12 21.95
CA ALA A 806 -22.45 -42.50 21.56
C ALA A 806 -21.39 -43.54 22.02
N ASN A 807 -20.96 -43.46 23.29
CA ASN A 807 -19.94 -44.30 23.95
C ASN A 807 -18.48 -44.11 23.50
N ASN A 808 -18.18 -43.12 22.67
CA ASN A 808 -16.81 -42.75 22.29
C ASN A 808 -16.35 -41.49 23.04
N GLU A 809 -15.09 -41.46 23.46
CA GLU A 809 -14.45 -40.31 24.10
C GLU A 809 -13.58 -39.54 23.09
N PHE A 810 -13.75 -38.22 23.03
CA PHE A 810 -12.98 -37.34 22.14
C PHE A 810 -12.31 -36.23 22.94
N PHE A 811 -11.00 -36.08 22.77
CA PHE A 811 -10.18 -35.04 23.42
C PHE A 811 -9.91 -33.84 22.51
N ASP A 812 -10.06 -34.02 21.21
CA ASP A 812 -9.83 -32.99 20.19
C ASP A 812 -10.84 -33.13 19.04
N PHE A 813 -10.94 -32.05 18.25
CA PHE A 813 -11.85 -31.96 17.12
C PHE A 813 -11.50 -32.91 15.98
N ASP A 814 -10.22 -33.17 15.74
CA ASP A 814 -9.77 -34.00 14.61
C ASP A 814 -10.18 -35.46 14.82
N ALA A 815 -10.09 -35.97 16.05
CA ALA A 815 -10.58 -37.29 16.43
C ALA A 815 -12.10 -37.41 16.25
N LEU A 816 -12.86 -36.39 16.66
CA LEU A 816 -14.32 -36.36 16.47
C LEU A 816 -14.71 -36.27 14.99
N LYS A 817 -14.05 -35.40 14.21
CA LYS A 817 -14.29 -35.24 12.78
C LYS A 817 -13.99 -36.54 12.04
N SER A 818 -12.87 -37.19 12.34
CA SER A 818 -12.49 -38.47 11.74
C SER A 818 -13.52 -39.56 12.07
N ALA A 819 -13.93 -39.69 13.33
CA ALA A 819 -14.94 -40.69 13.72
C ALA A 819 -16.31 -40.44 13.06
N TYR A 820 -16.72 -39.19 12.88
CA TYR A 820 -17.95 -38.85 12.17
C TYR A 820 -17.87 -39.18 10.67
N LEU A 821 -16.76 -38.84 9.99
CA LEU A 821 -16.56 -39.12 8.57
C LEU A 821 -16.43 -40.63 8.28
N GLU A 822 -15.80 -41.38 9.18
CA GLU A 822 -15.71 -42.85 9.12
C GLU A 822 -17.04 -43.55 9.45
N GLY A 823 -18.07 -42.79 9.85
CA GLY A 823 -19.39 -43.29 10.14
C GLY A 823 -19.58 -43.93 11.52
N LYS A 824 -18.60 -43.76 12.43
CA LYS A 824 -18.65 -44.24 13.82
C LYS A 824 -19.61 -43.43 14.70
N ILE A 825 -19.96 -42.21 14.28
CA ILE A 825 -20.94 -41.33 14.95
C ILE A 825 -22.00 -40.93 13.92
N ASP A 826 -23.28 -41.01 14.28
CA ASP A 826 -24.37 -40.52 13.43
C ASP A 826 -24.63 -39.01 13.60
N GLU A 827 -25.33 -38.42 12.64
CA GLU A 827 -25.64 -36.99 12.61
C GLU A 827 -26.51 -36.54 13.80
N ASN A 828 -27.48 -37.36 14.22
CA ASN A 828 -28.38 -36.99 15.31
C ASN A 828 -27.62 -36.97 16.64
N ALA A 829 -26.73 -37.94 16.87
CA ALA A 829 -25.87 -37.95 18.06
C ALA A 829 -25.00 -36.69 18.19
N LEU A 830 -24.45 -36.16 17.08
CA LEU A 830 -23.71 -34.90 17.09
C LEU A 830 -24.61 -33.70 17.41
N LYS A 831 -25.80 -33.64 16.82
CA LYS A 831 -26.79 -32.57 17.02
C LYS A 831 -27.36 -32.55 18.44
N ASP A 832 -27.67 -33.73 18.98
CA ASP A 832 -28.23 -33.89 20.33
C ASP A 832 -27.22 -33.43 21.39
N TYR A 833 -25.96 -33.88 21.28
CA TYR A 833 -24.91 -33.46 22.21
C TYR A 833 -24.64 -31.96 22.13
N LEU A 834 -24.56 -31.40 20.92
CA LEU A 834 -24.37 -29.95 20.72
C LEU A 834 -25.56 -29.16 21.30
N SER A 835 -26.79 -29.68 21.15
CA SER A 835 -27.99 -29.07 21.71
C SER A 835 -27.96 -29.05 23.23
N ASP A 836 -27.62 -30.17 23.87
CA ASP A 836 -27.51 -30.25 25.33
C ASP A 836 -26.42 -29.31 25.86
N PHE A 837 -25.26 -29.29 25.20
CA PHE A 837 -24.17 -28.38 25.53
C PHE A 837 -24.60 -26.91 25.47
N LEU A 838 -25.22 -26.49 24.35
CA LEU A 838 -25.65 -25.12 24.17
C LEU A 838 -26.79 -24.74 25.12
N VAL A 839 -27.77 -25.62 25.35
CA VAL A 839 -28.86 -25.35 26.30
C VAL A 839 -28.32 -25.14 27.71
N ASN A 840 -27.43 -26.02 28.19
CA ASN A 840 -26.84 -25.90 29.52
C ASN A 840 -26.00 -24.61 29.67
N LEU A 841 -25.27 -24.23 28.62
CA LEU A 841 -24.48 -22.99 28.62
C LEU A 841 -25.38 -21.75 28.60
N LEU A 842 -26.39 -21.72 27.74
CA LEU A 842 -27.30 -20.59 27.58
C LEU A 842 -28.23 -20.41 28.79
N GLU A 843 -28.61 -21.48 29.48
CA GLU A 843 -29.39 -21.40 30.72
C GLU A 843 -28.67 -20.55 31.77
N LYS A 844 -27.36 -20.77 31.97
CA LYS A 844 -26.54 -19.92 32.85
C LYS A 844 -26.59 -18.44 32.45
N VAL A 845 -26.54 -18.16 31.15
CA VAL A 845 -26.60 -16.79 30.61
C VAL A 845 -27.98 -16.17 30.81
N GLN A 846 -29.04 -16.94 30.61
CA GLN A 846 -30.43 -16.54 30.79
C GLN A 846 -30.72 -16.18 32.25
N THR A 847 -30.29 -17.01 33.21
CA THR A 847 -30.43 -16.72 34.64
C THR A 847 -29.75 -15.40 35.02
N ARG A 848 -28.56 -15.13 34.49
CA ARG A 848 -27.84 -13.87 34.74
C ARG A 848 -28.51 -12.65 34.08
N CYS A 849 -29.18 -12.87 32.95
CA CYS A 849 -29.90 -11.85 32.21
C CYS A 849 -31.34 -11.63 32.68
N ASP A 850 -31.86 -12.43 33.62
CA ASP A 850 -33.24 -12.32 34.09
C ASP A 850 -33.39 -11.17 35.10
N ASN A 851 -33.41 -9.94 34.59
CA ASN A 851 -33.64 -8.73 35.37
C ASN A 851 -34.31 -7.63 34.52
N ASP A 852 -34.91 -6.65 35.19
CA ASP A 852 -35.69 -5.58 34.54
C ASP A 852 -34.84 -4.72 33.59
N VAL A 853 -33.54 -4.54 33.87
CA VAL A 853 -32.64 -3.74 33.03
C VAL A 853 -32.51 -4.37 31.65
N VAL A 854 -32.25 -5.67 31.58
CA VAL A 854 -32.11 -6.40 30.31
C VAL A 854 -33.44 -6.49 29.59
N ARG A 855 -34.55 -6.76 30.28
CA ARG A 855 -35.89 -6.82 29.67
C ARG A 855 -36.28 -5.48 29.02
N ASN A 856 -36.13 -4.37 29.75
CA ASN A 856 -36.43 -3.02 29.25
C ASN A 856 -35.52 -2.64 28.07
N ALA A 857 -34.22 -2.92 28.16
CA ALA A 857 -33.27 -2.61 27.09
C ALA A 857 -33.56 -3.42 25.81
N LYS A 858 -33.95 -4.69 25.95
CA LYS A 858 -34.38 -5.55 24.84
C LYS A 858 -35.66 -5.04 24.19
N GLU A 859 -36.67 -4.67 24.98
CA GLU A 859 -37.95 -4.16 24.47
C GLU A 859 -37.74 -2.86 23.68
N LYS A 860 -37.08 -1.86 24.29
CA LYS A 860 -36.85 -0.56 23.67
C LYS A 860 -35.83 -0.60 22.53
N GLY A 861 -34.83 -1.48 22.60
CA GLY A 861 -33.77 -1.59 21.59
C GLY A 861 -34.18 -2.31 20.31
N TYR A 862 -35.25 -3.10 20.34
CA TYR A 862 -35.74 -3.88 19.19
C TYR A 862 -37.22 -3.65 18.87
N GLN A 863 -37.79 -2.55 19.34
CA GLN A 863 -39.11 -2.10 18.92
C GLN A 863 -39.12 -1.66 17.45
N THR A 864 -40.27 -1.77 16.79
CA THR A 864 -40.47 -1.27 15.44
C THR A 864 -40.49 0.26 15.46
N VAL A 865 -39.45 0.89 14.90
CA VAL A 865 -39.45 2.33 14.66
C VAL A 865 -40.24 2.57 13.38
N VAL A 866 -41.45 3.11 13.50
CA VAL A 866 -42.12 3.72 12.36
C VAL A 866 -41.30 4.96 12.03
N ASN A 867 -40.64 4.97 10.87
CA ASN A 867 -40.13 6.21 10.31
C ASN A 867 -41.35 7.10 10.11
N VAL A 868 -41.63 7.95 11.10
CA VAL A 868 -42.41 9.14 10.85
C VAL A 868 -41.54 9.89 9.86
N GLU A 869 -41.89 9.83 8.58
CA GLU A 869 -41.46 10.86 7.66
C GLU A 869 -41.79 12.15 8.39
N SER A 870 -40.78 12.83 8.91
CA SER A 870 -40.91 14.25 9.21
C SER A 870 -41.04 14.90 7.84
N THR A 871 -42.20 14.73 7.23
CA THR A 871 -42.71 15.67 6.26
C THR A 871 -42.58 17.00 6.99
N PRO A 872 -41.73 17.93 6.52
CA PRO A 872 -41.88 19.29 6.97
C PRO A 872 -43.33 19.62 6.63
N LYS A 873 -44.18 19.81 7.64
CA LYS A 873 -45.38 20.59 7.48
C LYS A 873 -44.92 22.03 7.21
N SER A 874 -44.36 22.28 6.04
CA SER A 874 -44.50 23.59 5.43
C SER A 874 -45.73 23.46 4.54
N GLU A 875 -46.88 23.84 5.09
CA GLU A 875 -47.94 24.36 4.22
C GLU A 875 -47.26 25.32 3.23
N LYS A 876 -47.54 25.17 1.93
CA LYS A 876 -47.20 26.18 0.93
C LYS A 876 -48.00 27.43 1.28
N VAL A 877 -47.55 28.20 2.27
CA VAL A 877 -48.05 29.54 2.51
C VAL A 877 -47.56 30.35 1.31
N ILE A 878 -48.46 30.59 0.36
CA ILE A 878 -48.22 31.53 -0.73
C ILE A 878 -48.18 32.91 -0.07
N VAL A 879 -47.00 33.32 0.38
CA VAL A 879 -46.78 34.66 0.93
C VAL A 879 -46.79 35.64 -0.24
N LYS A 880 -47.77 36.55 -0.25
CA LYS A 880 -47.84 37.64 -1.22
C LYS A 880 -46.87 38.74 -0.78
N LEU A 881 -45.84 39.00 -1.58
CA LEU A 881 -44.88 40.08 -1.34
C LEU A 881 -45.54 41.45 -1.55
N ASN A 882 -45.14 42.44 -0.76
CA ASN A 882 -45.51 43.84 -1.02
C ASN A 882 -44.63 44.43 -2.16
N GLU A 883 -44.92 45.66 -2.58
CA GLU A 883 -44.18 46.31 -3.69
C GLU A 883 -42.67 46.42 -3.42
N GLU A 884 -42.30 46.75 -2.18
CA GLU A 884 -40.89 46.91 -1.78
C GLU A 884 -40.14 45.57 -1.78
N GLN A 885 -40.76 44.51 -1.26
CA GLN A 885 -40.24 43.14 -1.25
C GLN A 885 -40.17 42.54 -2.67
N THR A 886 -41.11 42.91 -3.55
CA THR A 886 -41.07 42.51 -4.97
C THR A 886 -39.87 43.15 -5.65
N LYS A 887 -39.61 44.44 -5.38
CA LYS A 887 -38.40 45.12 -5.85
C LYS A 887 -37.13 44.48 -5.30
N TRP A 888 -37.09 44.08 -4.03
CA TRP A 888 -35.94 43.35 -3.48
C TRP A 888 -35.71 42.00 -4.17
N LEU A 889 -36.77 41.26 -4.50
CA LEU A 889 -36.68 40.01 -5.26
C LEU A 889 -36.12 40.24 -6.67
N GLU A 890 -36.54 41.32 -7.34
CA GLU A 890 -36.00 41.72 -8.65
C GLU A 890 -34.50 42.06 -8.54
N GLU A 891 -34.07 42.77 -7.50
CA GLU A 891 -32.65 43.10 -7.30
C GLU A 891 -31.79 41.86 -6.99
N LEU A 892 -32.34 40.91 -6.21
CA LEU A 892 -31.69 39.63 -5.93
C LEU A 892 -31.51 38.79 -7.20
N SER A 893 -32.54 38.69 -8.05
CA SER A 893 -32.51 37.93 -9.30
C SER A 893 -31.85 38.65 -10.47
N ARG A 894 -31.60 39.97 -10.37
CA ARG A 894 -30.95 40.73 -11.44
C ARG A 894 -29.54 40.23 -11.69
N ASP A 895 -29.30 39.76 -12.91
CA ASP A 895 -28.04 39.17 -13.39
C ASP A 895 -27.61 37.91 -12.59
N SER A 896 -28.56 37.18 -12.01
CA SER A 896 -28.28 36.01 -11.15
C SER A 896 -29.38 34.96 -11.24
N GLN A 897 -29.01 33.69 -11.18
CA GLN A 897 -29.95 32.58 -11.06
C GLN A 897 -30.24 32.32 -9.57
N ILE A 898 -31.49 31.98 -9.25
CA ILE A 898 -31.89 31.53 -7.92
C ILE A 898 -32.05 30.01 -7.97
N ILE A 899 -31.30 29.31 -7.14
CA ILE A 899 -31.34 27.86 -6.97
C ILE A 899 -32.06 27.55 -5.65
N CYS A 900 -32.90 26.50 -5.63
CA CYS A 900 -33.72 26.10 -4.47
C CYS A 900 -34.65 27.24 -3.93
N PRO A 901 -35.57 27.80 -4.74
CA PRO A 901 -36.33 29.01 -4.37
C PRO A 901 -37.48 28.79 -3.37
N GLU A 902 -37.70 27.56 -2.90
CA GLU A 902 -38.93 27.09 -2.25
C GLU A 902 -39.37 27.90 -1.00
N HIS A 903 -38.43 28.59 -0.34
CA HIS A 903 -38.70 29.42 0.83
C HIS A 903 -38.43 30.92 0.63
N LEU A 904 -37.97 31.34 -0.55
CA LEU A 904 -37.49 32.71 -0.76
C LEU A 904 -38.57 33.77 -0.53
N ASN A 905 -39.80 33.55 -1.02
CA ASN A 905 -40.90 34.49 -0.81
C ASN A 905 -41.31 34.59 0.67
N SER A 906 -41.25 33.48 1.40
CA SER A 906 -41.52 33.49 2.84
C SER A 906 -40.43 34.23 3.61
N THR A 907 -39.17 34.02 3.23
CA THR A 907 -38.01 34.74 3.76
C THR A 907 -38.16 36.24 3.53
N LEU A 908 -38.38 36.68 2.28
CA LEU A 908 -38.53 38.09 1.92
C LEU A 908 -39.75 38.75 2.59
N GLY A 909 -40.84 38.00 2.76
CA GLY A 909 -42.03 38.47 3.48
C GLY A 909 -41.75 38.88 4.94
N ASN A 910 -40.70 38.34 5.56
CA ASN A 910 -40.29 38.62 6.93
C ASN A 910 -39.14 39.65 7.04
N VAL A 911 -38.57 40.09 5.93
CA VAL A 911 -37.46 41.06 5.90
C VAL A 911 -37.99 42.46 6.15
N SER A 912 -37.29 43.20 7.00
CA SER A 912 -37.54 44.61 7.29
C SER A 912 -36.27 45.30 7.78
N THR A 913 -36.30 46.61 8.00
CA THR A 913 -35.17 47.34 8.57
C THR A 913 -34.77 46.85 9.98
N SER A 914 -35.72 46.33 10.77
CA SER A 914 -35.44 45.77 12.10
C SER A 914 -35.03 44.29 12.06
N LYS A 915 -35.30 43.60 10.95
CA LYS A 915 -34.91 42.20 10.71
C LYS A 915 -34.35 42.08 9.29
N PRO A 916 -33.10 42.50 9.08
CA PRO A 916 -32.50 42.53 7.74
C PRO A 916 -32.32 41.12 7.17
N LEU A 917 -32.24 41.03 5.84
CA LEU A 917 -31.98 39.80 5.11
C LEU A 917 -30.55 39.32 5.38
N ARG A 918 -30.39 38.13 5.97
CA ARG A 918 -29.07 37.58 6.30
C ARG A 918 -28.46 36.90 5.09
N ILE A 919 -27.39 37.47 4.54
CA ILE A 919 -26.72 36.96 3.35
C ILE A 919 -25.34 36.43 3.74
N ALA A 920 -25.02 35.20 3.33
CA ALA A 920 -23.67 34.65 3.51
C ALA A 920 -22.99 34.37 2.16
N PHE A 921 -21.72 34.71 2.04
CA PHE A 921 -20.85 34.33 0.91
C PHE A 921 -19.69 33.48 1.42
N VAL A 922 -19.54 32.27 0.87
CA VAL A 922 -18.49 31.34 1.31
C VAL A 922 -17.22 31.56 0.50
N CYS A 923 -16.10 31.75 1.21
CA CYS A 923 -14.78 31.94 0.63
C CYS A 923 -13.84 30.83 1.10
N HIS A 924 -13.29 30.04 0.16
CA HIS A 924 -12.39 28.94 0.49
C HIS A 924 -10.94 29.41 0.51
N ALA A 925 -10.26 29.24 1.65
CA ALA A 925 -8.89 29.70 1.89
C ALA A 925 -7.79 28.79 1.29
N LYS A 926 -7.88 28.46 -0.01
CA LYS A 926 -7.06 27.41 -0.63
C LYS A 926 -5.69 27.86 -1.17
N GLY A 927 -5.55 29.12 -1.58
CA GLY A 927 -4.32 29.63 -2.18
C GLY A 927 -4.11 31.10 -1.90
N ARG A 928 -3.43 31.82 -2.80
CA ARG A 928 -3.36 33.29 -2.65
C ARG A 928 -4.70 33.92 -2.98
N PHE A 929 -5.03 34.98 -2.26
CA PHE A 929 -6.23 35.74 -2.56
C PHE A 929 -6.14 36.32 -3.98
N HIS A 930 -7.26 36.33 -4.71
CA HIS A 930 -7.32 36.85 -6.06
C HIS A 930 -8.62 37.58 -6.34
N LEU A 931 -8.64 38.41 -7.39
CA LEU A 931 -9.77 39.25 -7.76
C LEU A 931 -11.10 38.49 -7.93
N GLY A 932 -11.05 37.21 -8.31
CA GLY A 932 -12.24 36.35 -8.40
C GLY A 932 -13.11 36.28 -7.13
N PHE A 933 -12.54 36.44 -5.93
CA PHE A 933 -13.31 36.43 -4.67
C PHE A 933 -14.12 37.71 -4.43
N VAL A 934 -13.96 38.73 -5.28
CA VAL A 934 -14.63 40.03 -5.13
C VAL A 934 -16.07 40.02 -5.69
N SER A 935 -16.44 39.05 -6.54
CA SER A 935 -17.78 38.99 -7.15
C SER A 935 -18.92 38.96 -6.13
N GLY A 936 -18.80 38.14 -5.08
CA GLY A 936 -19.77 38.09 -3.98
C GLY A 936 -19.88 39.42 -3.24
N LEU A 937 -18.76 40.09 -3.01
CA LEU A 937 -18.72 41.39 -2.33
C LEU A 937 -19.40 42.48 -3.17
N LEU A 938 -19.21 42.47 -4.49
CA LEU A 938 -19.86 43.40 -5.41
C LEU A 938 -21.37 43.17 -5.49
N LYS A 939 -21.83 41.90 -5.44
CA LYS A 939 -23.28 41.60 -5.35
C LYS A 939 -23.86 42.14 -4.05
N MET A 940 -23.19 41.95 -2.90
CA MET A 940 -23.60 42.52 -1.61
C MET A 940 -23.66 44.04 -1.68
N LYS A 941 -22.64 44.70 -2.25
CA LYS A 941 -22.62 46.15 -2.45
C LYS A 941 -23.82 46.65 -3.26
N LYS A 942 -24.12 46.00 -4.39
CA LYS A 942 -25.27 46.34 -5.24
C LYS A 942 -26.59 46.24 -4.48
N LEU A 943 -26.80 45.17 -3.71
CA LEU A 943 -28.03 44.98 -2.92
C LEU A 943 -28.20 46.07 -1.85
N ILE A 944 -27.13 46.42 -1.14
CA ILE A 944 -27.12 47.48 -0.14
C ILE A 944 -27.42 48.83 -0.80
N ALA A 945 -26.77 49.14 -1.93
CA ALA A 945 -26.99 50.38 -2.68
C ALA A 945 -28.42 50.49 -3.25
N SER A 946 -29.04 49.36 -3.62
CA SER A 946 -30.45 49.29 -4.06
C SER A 946 -31.48 49.44 -2.93
N GLY A 947 -31.04 49.58 -1.68
CA GLY A 947 -31.90 49.80 -0.51
C GLY A 947 -32.46 48.53 0.14
N VAL A 948 -31.92 47.35 -0.19
CA VAL A 948 -32.30 46.10 0.47
C VAL A 948 -31.70 46.09 1.89
N PRO A 949 -32.48 45.88 2.97
CA PRO A 949 -31.93 45.73 4.31
C PRO A 949 -31.14 44.42 4.41
N VAL A 950 -29.81 44.48 4.53
CA VAL A 950 -28.92 43.30 4.50
C VAL A 950 -28.04 43.25 5.74
N ASP A 951 -27.93 42.06 6.34
CA ASP A 951 -26.88 41.68 7.31
C ASP A 951 -25.97 40.65 6.63
N ALA A 952 -24.84 41.12 6.09
CA ALA A 952 -23.98 40.30 5.24
C ALA A 952 -22.80 39.70 6.02
N THR A 953 -22.47 38.45 5.72
CA THR A 953 -21.31 37.75 6.28
C THR A 953 -20.50 37.08 5.17
N VAL A 954 -19.19 37.30 5.16
CA VAL A 954 -18.23 36.49 4.39
C VAL A 954 -17.71 35.40 5.31
N LEU A 955 -18.05 34.15 4.98
CA LEU A 955 -17.62 32.98 5.73
C LEU A 955 -16.35 32.41 5.11
N ILE A 956 -15.24 32.49 5.82
CA ILE A 956 -13.98 31.85 5.43
C ILE A 956 -14.08 30.38 5.81
N SER A 957 -14.28 29.51 4.82
CA SER A 957 -14.35 28.07 5.04
C SER A 957 -12.96 27.44 4.91
N ASP A 958 -12.29 27.36 6.05
CA ASP A 958 -10.90 26.94 6.22
C ASP A 958 -10.74 25.42 6.16
N ILE A 959 -11.64 24.66 6.79
CA ILE A 959 -11.65 23.19 6.71
C ILE A 959 -12.05 22.69 5.31
N GLU A 960 -13.05 23.30 4.66
CA GLU A 960 -13.40 22.93 3.29
C GLU A 960 -12.23 23.18 2.33
N ALA A 961 -11.47 24.27 2.55
CA ALA A 961 -10.28 24.54 1.76
C ALA A 961 -9.19 23.45 1.90
N TYR A 962 -9.05 22.85 3.09
CA TYR A 962 -8.17 21.70 3.28
C TYR A 962 -8.67 20.44 2.57
N LEU A 963 -9.98 20.18 2.62
CA LEU A 963 -10.59 18.99 2.05
C LEU A 963 -10.58 18.98 0.52
N ASP A 964 -10.75 20.15 -0.08
CA ASP A 964 -10.78 20.39 -1.51
C ASP A 964 -9.37 20.49 -2.12
N ASN A 965 -8.60 19.40 -1.95
CA ASN A 965 -7.34 18.95 -2.59
C ASN A 965 -6.31 19.97 -3.13
N GLU A 966 -6.34 21.23 -2.69
CA GLU A 966 -5.48 22.33 -3.14
C GLU A 966 -4.34 22.58 -2.14
N LYS A 967 -3.39 21.66 -1.98
CA LYS A 967 -2.08 21.86 -1.31
C LYS A 967 -2.12 22.68 0.01
N VAL A 968 -3.22 22.68 0.77
CA VAL A 968 -3.29 23.24 2.13
C VAL A 968 -2.77 22.14 3.04
N ALA A 969 -1.60 22.35 3.64
CA ALA A 969 -1.17 21.44 4.69
C ALA A 969 -2.02 21.67 5.93
N TRP A 970 -2.34 20.61 6.68
CA TRP A 970 -3.11 20.70 7.94
C TRP A 970 -2.56 21.79 8.88
N GLY A 971 -1.23 21.89 9.01
CA GLY A 971 -0.58 22.90 9.86
C GLY A 971 -0.60 24.34 9.33
N ALA A 972 -1.18 24.59 8.15
CA ALA A 972 -1.27 25.91 7.53
C ALA A 972 -2.71 26.46 7.46
N ILE A 973 -3.72 25.71 7.92
CA ILE A 973 -5.14 26.08 7.85
C ILE A 973 -5.38 27.42 8.56
N ASP A 974 -4.99 27.52 9.83
CA ASP A 974 -5.19 28.71 10.66
C ASP A 974 -4.50 29.94 10.06
N ALA A 975 -3.24 29.80 9.64
CA ALA A 975 -2.48 30.88 9.03
C ALA A 975 -3.11 31.37 7.72
N ARG A 976 -3.62 30.46 6.88
CA ARG A 976 -4.35 30.82 5.65
C ARG A 976 -5.68 31.50 5.97
N ALA A 977 -6.44 31.00 6.94
CA ALA A 977 -7.70 31.61 7.33
C ALA A 977 -7.51 33.06 7.82
N ILE A 978 -6.47 33.30 8.65
CA ILE A 978 -6.09 34.64 9.11
C ILE A 978 -5.67 35.55 7.94
N TYR A 979 -4.88 35.03 7.00
CA TYR A 979 -4.50 35.78 5.79
C TYR A 979 -5.72 36.21 4.97
N TYR A 980 -6.68 35.30 4.74
CA TYR A 980 -7.93 35.63 4.04
C TYR A 980 -8.76 36.66 4.80
N ARG A 981 -8.83 36.57 6.14
CA ARG A 981 -9.55 37.54 6.98
C ARG A 981 -9.00 38.96 6.81
N GLU A 982 -7.67 39.12 6.89
CA GLU A 982 -7.03 40.43 6.70
C GLU A 982 -7.18 40.95 5.27
N MET A 983 -7.08 40.07 4.26
CA MET A 983 -7.28 40.45 2.85
C MET A 983 -8.70 40.93 2.59
N LEU A 984 -9.69 40.16 3.04
CA LEU A 984 -11.10 40.52 2.91
C LEU A 984 -11.40 41.83 3.65
N ALA A 985 -10.86 42.02 4.86
CA ALA A 985 -11.06 43.26 5.61
C ALA A 985 -10.52 44.49 4.86
N SER A 986 -9.34 44.37 4.25
CA SER A 986 -8.75 45.44 3.45
C SER A 986 -9.57 45.72 2.18
N ILE A 987 -10.03 44.68 1.47
CA ILE A 987 -10.88 44.81 0.28
C ILE A 987 -12.24 45.44 0.63
N LEU A 988 -12.91 45.00 1.71
CA LEU A 988 -14.18 45.56 2.16
C LEU A 988 -14.06 47.07 2.41
N LYS A 989 -12.96 47.51 3.03
CA LYS A 989 -12.69 48.93 3.25
C LYS A 989 -12.54 49.71 1.94
N GLN A 990 -11.85 49.17 0.95
CA GLN A 990 -11.75 49.82 -0.36
C GLN A 990 -13.10 49.88 -1.11
N LEU A 991 -13.96 48.90 -0.86
CA LEU A 991 -15.33 48.86 -1.40
C LEU A 991 -16.34 49.64 -0.56
N LYS A 992 -15.95 50.20 0.59
CA LYS A 992 -16.79 50.90 1.58
C LYS A 992 -17.91 50.02 2.15
N LEU A 993 -17.55 48.78 2.52
CA LEU A 993 -18.47 47.76 3.04
C LEU A 993 -18.14 47.31 4.47
N GLU A 994 -17.11 47.85 5.09
CA GLU A 994 -16.59 47.43 6.40
C GLU A 994 -17.59 47.57 7.55
N SER A 995 -18.56 48.48 7.44
CA SER A 995 -19.66 48.66 8.40
C SER A 995 -20.86 47.73 8.16
N ASN A 996 -20.94 47.11 6.99
CA ASN A 996 -22.12 46.38 6.53
C ASN A 996 -21.88 44.87 6.35
N VAL A 997 -20.63 44.46 6.18
CA VAL A 997 -20.25 43.07 5.92
C VAL A 997 -19.29 42.58 7.01
N LYS A 998 -19.67 41.49 7.69
CA LYS A 998 -18.85 40.81 8.69
C LYS A 998 -17.98 39.75 8.03
N ILE A 999 -16.80 39.49 8.60
CA ILE A 999 -15.94 38.38 8.19
C ILE A 999 -15.85 37.40 9.35
N GLN A 1000 -16.08 36.11 9.08
CA GLN A 1000 -16.03 35.07 10.10
C GLN A 1000 -15.29 33.84 9.57
N ILE A 1001 -14.39 33.27 10.38
CA ILE A 1001 -13.74 31.99 10.06
C ILE A 1001 -14.66 30.88 10.57
N ALA A 1002 -14.97 29.91 9.71
CA ALA A 1002 -15.96 28.87 10.02
C ALA A 1002 -15.58 28.07 11.27
N SER A 1003 -14.33 27.64 11.39
CA SER A 1003 -13.83 26.86 12.53
C SER A 1003 -13.83 27.59 13.88
N GLU A 1004 -13.88 28.94 13.88
CA GLU A 1004 -13.96 29.80 15.06
C GLU A 1004 -15.40 29.97 15.57
N ILE A 1005 -16.42 29.50 14.84
CA ILE A 1005 -17.83 29.65 15.24
C ILE A 1005 -18.16 28.72 16.42
N ASP A 1006 -18.84 29.25 17.43
CA ASP A 1006 -19.33 28.47 18.56
C ASP A 1006 -20.20 27.30 18.10
N GLY A 1007 -19.87 26.10 18.57
CA GLY A 1007 -20.57 24.86 18.20
C GLY A 1007 -20.01 24.17 16.95
N TYR A 1008 -19.03 24.74 16.25
CA TYR A 1008 -18.29 24.04 15.20
C TYR A 1008 -17.63 22.78 15.79
N PHE A 1009 -17.78 21.63 15.14
CA PHE A 1009 -17.37 20.32 15.67
C PHE A 1009 -17.84 20.01 17.11
N SER A 1010 -18.96 20.60 17.56
CA SER A 1010 -19.67 20.07 18.72
C SER A 1010 -20.17 18.66 18.45
N SER A 1011 -20.46 17.88 19.49
CA SER A 1011 -20.94 16.50 19.31
C SER A 1011 -22.18 16.43 18.41
N GLN A 1012 -23.08 17.41 18.48
CA GLN A 1012 -24.26 17.51 17.62
C GLN A 1012 -23.89 17.82 16.16
N TYR A 1013 -22.94 18.73 15.93
CA TYR A 1013 -22.44 19.04 14.58
C TYR A 1013 -21.84 17.80 13.92
N VAL A 1014 -20.97 17.08 14.65
CA VAL A 1014 -20.30 15.86 14.15
C VAL A 1014 -21.30 14.73 13.94
N LEU A 1015 -22.31 14.62 14.81
CA LEU A 1015 -23.40 13.66 14.63
C LEU A 1015 -24.18 13.93 13.32
N ASP A 1016 -24.50 15.20 13.05
CA ASP A 1016 -25.19 15.58 11.82
C ASP A 1016 -24.31 15.38 10.58
N PHE A 1017 -22.99 15.56 10.69
CA PHE A 1017 -22.04 15.19 9.63
C PHE A 1017 -22.16 13.70 9.24
N TYR A 1018 -22.19 12.80 10.24
CA TYR A 1018 -22.35 11.37 9.98
C TYR A 1018 -23.75 11.01 9.45
N LYS A 1019 -24.81 11.69 9.92
CA LYS A 1019 -26.16 11.54 9.36
C LYS A 1019 -26.21 11.94 7.90
N MET A 1020 -25.63 13.10 7.56
CA MET A 1020 -25.53 13.58 6.18
C MET A 1020 -24.74 12.62 5.29
N ALA A 1021 -23.62 12.06 5.78
CA ALA A 1021 -22.86 11.04 5.05
C ALA A 1021 -23.66 9.77 4.73
N SER A 1022 -24.65 9.42 5.55
CA SER A 1022 -25.56 8.29 5.31
C SER A 1022 -26.73 8.63 4.37
N ALA A 1023 -26.88 9.89 3.94
CA ALA A 1023 -27.96 10.36 3.07
C ALA A 1023 -27.56 10.52 1.60
N VAL A 1024 -26.25 10.40 1.30
CA VAL A 1024 -25.68 10.64 -0.03
C VAL A 1024 -24.69 9.56 -0.41
N THR A 1025 -24.58 9.34 -1.71
CA THR A 1025 -23.61 8.43 -2.31
C THR A 1025 -22.27 9.11 -2.59
N ARG A 1026 -21.22 8.31 -2.81
CA ARG A 1026 -19.93 8.79 -3.32
C ARG A 1026 -20.12 9.59 -4.62
N ASP A 1027 -20.92 9.09 -5.54
CA ASP A 1027 -21.04 9.70 -6.87
C ASP A 1027 -21.74 11.05 -6.81
N GLU A 1028 -22.80 11.16 -6.00
CA GLU A 1028 -23.49 12.44 -5.74
C GLU A 1028 -22.55 13.49 -5.14
N THR A 1029 -21.58 13.09 -4.32
CA THR A 1029 -20.67 14.01 -3.62
C THR A 1029 -19.38 14.31 -4.38
N THR A 1030 -19.18 13.74 -5.57
CA THR A 1030 -17.97 13.95 -6.38
C THR A 1030 -18.07 15.28 -7.14
N VAL A 1031 -17.98 16.38 -6.41
CA VAL A 1031 -18.03 17.76 -6.95
C VAL A 1031 -16.64 18.40 -7.07
N CYS A 1032 -15.66 17.91 -6.31
CA CYS A 1032 -14.27 18.38 -6.33
C CYS A 1032 -13.40 17.42 -7.16
N GLU A 1033 -12.41 17.96 -7.87
CA GLU A 1033 -11.44 17.15 -8.61
C GLU A 1033 -10.45 16.45 -7.65
N GLY A 1034 -10.26 15.14 -7.80
CA GLY A 1034 -9.26 14.40 -7.03
C GLY A 1034 -9.61 12.94 -6.80
N THR A 1035 -8.64 12.18 -6.30
CA THR A 1035 -8.79 10.75 -5.98
C THR A 1035 -8.92 10.47 -4.48
N SER A 1036 -8.65 11.47 -3.62
CA SER A 1036 -8.79 11.36 -2.16
C SER A 1036 -10.27 11.34 -1.75
N LEU A 1037 -10.55 10.76 -0.58
CA LEU A 1037 -11.90 10.76 -0.01
C LEU A 1037 -12.32 12.15 0.50
N SER A 1038 -11.35 13.01 0.85
CA SER A 1038 -11.61 14.34 1.41
C SER A 1038 -12.49 15.22 0.52
N GLY A 1039 -12.34 15.16 -0.81
CA GLY A 1039 -13.14 15.96 -1.73
C GLY A 1039 -14.65 15.67 -1.63
N ASN A 1040 -15.03 14.41 -1.36
CA ASN A 1040 -16.43 14.02 -1.15
C ASN A 1040 -17.04 14.60 0.14
N LEU A 1041 -16.22 15.08 1.07
CA LEU A 1041 -16.68 15.64 2.34
C LEU A 1041 -17.01 17.14 2.24
N VAL A 1042 -16.58 17.82 1.17
CA VAL A 1042 -16.79 19.27 0.97
C VAL A 1042 -18.28 19.63 0.98
N PRO A 1043 -19.18 18.95 0.24
CA PRO A 1043 -20.62 19.27 0.28
C PRO A 1043 -21.26 19.13 1.66
N LEU A 1044 -20.79 18.17 2.47
CA LEU A 1044 -21.30 17.95 3.82
C LEU A 1044 -20.90 19.11 4.74
N MET A 1045 -19.63 19.51 4.68
CA MET A 1045 -19.11 20.63 5.46
C MET A 1045 -19.80 21.94 5.05
N TYR A 1046 -20.02 22.16 3.76
CA TYR A 1046 -20.76 23.32 3.24
C TYR A 1046 -22.19 23.39 3.82
N ALA A 1047 -22.93 22.28 3.78
CA ALA A 1047 -24.29 22.21 4.33
C ALA A 1047 -24.34 22.40 5.85
N LEU A 1048 -23.38 21.85 6.59
CA LEU A 1048 -23.26 22.02 8.03
C LEU A 1048 -22.90 23.45 8.41
N ASN A 1049 -22.04 24.11 7.64
CA ASN A 1049 -21.71 25.51 7.80
C ASN A 1049 -22.94 26.40 7.59
N ALA A 1050 -23.77 26.10 6.57
CA ALA A 1050 -25.05 26.76 6.38
C ALA A 1050 -26.01 26.53 7.57
N LYS A 1051 -26.08 25.31 8.11
CA LYS A 1051 -26.87 25.00 9.32
C LYS A 1051 -26.39 25.77 10.56
N LEU A 1052 -25.08 26.00 10.68
CA LEU A 1052 -24.47 26.69 11.81
C LEU A 1052 -24.66 28.22 11.72
N VAL A 1053 -24.36 28.80 10.55
CA VAL A 1053 -24.47 30.24 10.28
C VAL A 1053 -25.93 30.69 10.14
N LYS A 1054 -26.81 29.79 9.68
CA LYS A 1054 -28.24 30.02 9.44
C LYS A 1054 -28.53 31.25 8.56
N PRO A 1055 -27.92 31.38 7.37
CA PRO A 1055 -28.23 32.47 6.46
C PRO A 1055 -29.65 32.33 5.90
N ASP A 1056 -30.23 33.46 5.50
CA ASP A 1056 -31.50 33.50 4.78
C ASP A 1056 -31.29 33.26 3.28
N VAL A 1057 -30.13 33.70 2.75
CA VAL A 1057 -29.68 33.50 1.36
C VAL A 1057 -28.17 33.23 1.33
N LEU A 1058 -27.74 32.27 0.50
CA LEU A 1058 -26.32 32.00 0.22
C LEU A 1058 -25.93 32.56 -1.15
N LEU A 1059 -24.80 33.26 -1.23
CA LEU A 1059 -24.17 33.62 -2.50
C LEU A 1059 -23.20 32.52 -2.93
N ILE A 1060 -23.29 32.09 -4.18
CA ILE A 1060 -22.49 30.99 -4.71
C ILE A 1060 -22.04 31.29 -6.14
N GLY A 1061 -20.90 30.75 -6.58
CA GLY A 1061 -20.49 30.86 -7.99
C GLY A 1061 -21.46 30.12 -8.93
N GLU A 1062 -21.62 30.62 -10.15
CA GLU A 1062 -22.46 29.99 -11.20
C GLU A 1062 -22.08 28.53 -11.51
N ASP A 1063 -20.84 28.13 -11.25
CA ASP A 1063 -20.32 26.80 -11.53
C ASP A 1063 -20.51 25.78 -10.38
N ALA A 1064 -21.15 26.20 -9.27
CA ALA A 1064 -21.33 25.38 -8.07
C ALA A 1064 -22.79 25.02 -7.78
N GLU A 1065 -23.64 24.96 -8.81
CA GLU A 1065 -25.05 24.56 -8.72
C GLU A 1065 -25.24 23.19 -8.04
N ASN A 1066 -24.40 22.21 -8.37
CA ASN A 1066 -24.45 20.88 -7.76
C ASN A 1066 -24.28 20.91 -6.24
N ILE A 1067 -23.41 21.79 -5.72
CA ILE A 1067 -23.21 21.94 -4.27
C ILE A 1067 -24.47 22.51 -3.61
N ALA A 1068 -25.13 23.48 -4.24
CA ALA A 1068 -26.37 24.07 -3.72
C ALA A 1068 -27.50 23.03 -3.60
N ILE A 1069 -27.70 22.22 -4.66
CA ILE A 1069 -28.72 21.17 -4.69
C ILE A 1069 -28.44 20.10 -3.62
N LEU A 1070 -27.19 19.66 -3.49
CA LEU A 1070 -26.80 18.71 -2.44
C LEU A 1070 -26.99 19.30 -1.04
N SER A 1071 -26.63 20.56 -0.85
CA SER A 1071 -26.82 21.25 0.44
C SER A 1071 -28.29 21.28 0.85
N GLU A 1072 -29.20 21.53 -0.09
CA GLU A 1072 -30.64 21.46 0.16
C GLU A 1072 -31.07 20.05 0.61
N LYS A 1073 -30.66 19.01 -0.14
CA LYS A 1073 -30.97 17.61 0.19
C LYS A 1073 -30.49 17.25 1.60
N LEU A 1074 -29.25 17.63 1.93
CA LEU A 1074 -28.62 17.34 3.22
C LEU A 1074 -29.29 18.09 4.38
N LEU A 1075 -29.63 19.37 4.20
CA LEU A 1075 -30.34 20.16 5.22
C LEU A 1075 -31.73 19.58 5.52
N LYS A 1076 -32.49 19.24 4.47
CA LYS A 1076 -33.80 18.58 4.60
C LYS A 1076 -33.69 17.26 5.35
N PHE A 1077 -32.66 16.45 5.06
CA PHE A 1077 -32.43 15.16 5.71
C PHE A 1077 -32.21 15.28 7.22
N VAL A 1078 -31.53 16.34 7.69
CA VAL A 1078 -31.33 16.60 9.12
C VAL A 1078 -32.43 17.48 9.75
N GLY A 1079 -33.58 17.60 9.08
CA GLY A 1079 -34.76 18.34 9.56
C GLY A 1079 -34.59 19.86 9.59
N GLN A 1080 -33.81 20.43 8.68
CA GLN A 1080 -33.66 21.88 8.49
C GLN A 1080 -34.33 22.34 7.20
N ASN A 1081 -34.79 23.59 7.19
CA ASN A 1081 -35.31 24.22 5.96
C ASN A 1081 -34.20 24.39 4.93
N SER A 1082 -34.54 24.34 3.64
CA SER A 1082 -33.58 24.64 2.58
C SER A 1082 -33.26 26.13 2.55
N VAL A 1083 -32.03 26.45 2.14
CA VAL A 1083 -31.54 27.83 2.01
C VAL A 1083 -31.46 28.17 0.52
N PRO A 1084 -32.16 29.21 0.04
CA PRO A 1084 -32.03 29.70 -1.33
C PRO A 1084 -30.60 30.13 -1.64
N HIS A 1085 -30.12 29.76 -2.83
CA HIS A 1085 -28.80 30.18 -3.33
C HIS A 1085 -28.96 31.18 -4.47
N VAL A 1086 -28.20 32.27 -4.45
CA VAL A 1086 -28.15 33.29 -5.51
C VAL A 1086 -26.78 33.20 -6.18
N THR A 1087 -26.75 32.97 -7.49
CA THR A 1087 -25.49 32.86 -8.21
C THR A 1087 -24.79 34.21 -8.36
N VAL A 1088 -23.46 34.19 -8.39
CA VAL A 1088 -22.62 35.34 -8.73
C VAL A 1088 -21.75 35.01 -9.94
N PRO A 1089 -21.56 35.97 -10.86
CA PRO A 1089 -20.85 35.72 -12.10
C PRO A 1089 -19.38 35.38 -11.85
N GLN A 1090 -18.86 34.45 -12.64
CA GLN A 1090 -17.48 34.03 -12.54
C GLN A 1090 -16.54 35.04 -13.20
N ILE A 1091 -15.60 35.60 -12.43
CA ILE A 1091 -14.57 36.50 -12.96
C ILE A 1091 -13.47 35.67 -13.65
N PRO A 1092 -13.17 35.94 -14.94
CA PRO A 1092 -12.14 35.19 -15.67
C PRO A 1092 -10.72 35.58 -15.23
N GLY A 1093 -9.78 34.64 -15.34
CA GLY A 1093 -8.35 34.91 -15.34
C GLY A 1093 -7.90 35.64 -16.60
N CYS A 1094 -6.65 36.10 -16.63
CA CYS A 1094 -6.09 36.79 -17.79
C CYS A 1094 -5.96 35.87 -19.03
N ASP A 1095 -6.03 34.55 -18.86
CA ASP A 1095 -6.10 33.55 -19.93
C ASP A 1095 -7.53 33.31 -20.45
N GLY A 1096 -8.53 34.00 -19.90
CA GLY A 1096 -9.95 33.84 -20.25
C GLY A 1096 -10.66 32.66 -19.59
N LYS A 1097 -9.95 31.81 -18.82
CA LYS A 1097 -10.52 30.70 -18.05
C LYS A 1097 -10.96 31.15 -16.65
N LYS A 1098 -11.45 30.23 -15.81
CA LYS A 1098 -11.76 30.53 -14.39
C LYS A 1098 -10.52 31.05 -13.68
N MET A 1099 -10.63 32.20 -13.00
CA MET A 1099 -9.55 32.67 -12.13
C MET A 1099 -9.42 31.71 -10.93
N GLY A 1100 -8.25 31.07 -10.80
CA GLY A 1100 -7.99 30.11 -9.74
C GLY A 1100 -6.54 30.08 -9.33
N CYS A 1101 -6.29 29.58 -8.11
CA CYS A 1101 -4.95 29.52 -7.51
C CYS A 1101 -3.98 28.56 -8.23
N SER A 1102 -4.50 27.65 -9.06
CA SER A 1102 -3.72 26.74 -9.90
C SER A 1102 -3.01 27.43 -11.08
N SER A 1103 -3.41 28.66 -11.42
CA SER A 1103 -2.87 29.45 -12.55
C SER A 1103 -2.31 30.80 -12.07
N PRO A 1104 -1.22 30.83 -11.28
CA PRO A 1104 -0.70 32.05 -10.64
C PRO A 1104 -0.27 33.16 -11.63
N ASP A 1105 0.14 32.78 -12.84
CA ASP A 1105 0.53 33.72 -13.89
C ASP A 1105 -0.65 34.49 -14.49
N PHE A 1106 -1.87 33.95 -14.35
CA PHE A 1106 -3.08 34.49 -14.96
C PHE A 1106 -4.09 35.03 -13.94
N LEU A 1107 -3.93 34.73 -12.64
CA LEU A 1107 -4.72 35.37 -11.58
C LEU A 1107 -4.20 36.78 -11.26
N LEU A 1108 -5.09 37.62 -10.76
CA LEU A 1108 -4.75 38.97 -10.26
C LEU A 1108 -4.77 38.97 -8.73
N ASP A 1109 -3.59 39.01 -8.12
CA ASP A 1109 -3.40 39.06 -6.67
C ASP A 1109 -3.43 40.54 -6.22
N PRO A 1110 -4.21 40.93 -5.21
CA PRO A 1110 -4.18 42.29 -4.68
C PRO A 1110 -2.81 42.79 -4.24
N LEU A 1111 -1.86 41.88 -3.99
CA LEU A 1111 -0.47 42.20 -3.67
C LEU A 1111 0.47 42.25 -4.89
N ASP A 1112 -0.01 41.97 -6.11
CA ASP A 1112 0.76 42.21 -7.33
C ASP A 1112 1.19 43.69 -7.39
N THR A 1113 2.42 43.99 -7.82
CA THR A 1113 2.85 45.37 -8.08
C THR A 1113 2.05 45.99 -9.24
N PRO A 1114 1.96 47.33 -9.34
CA PRO A 1114 1.20 47.96 -10.43
C PRO A 1114 1.64 47.49 -11.82
N LYS A 1115 2.96 47.24 -11.97
CA LYS A 1115 3.57 46.71 -13.18
C LYS A 1115 3.18 45.25 -13.45
N GLN A 1116 3.10 44.41 -12.43
CA GLN A 1116 2.65 43.01 -12.57
C GLN A 1116 1.19 42.94 -13.02
N THR A 1117 0.29 43.67 -12.36
CA THR A 1117 -1.12 43.78 -12.77
C THR A 1117 -1.26 44.22 -14.22
N LYS A 1118 -0.52 45.28 -14.61
CA LYS A 1118 -0.49 45.76 -16.00
C LYS A 1118 0.00 44.68 -16.98
N THR A 1119 1.07 43.97 -16.62
CA THR A 1119 1.67 42.93 -17.47
C THR A 1119 0.71 41.75 -17.69
N LYS A 1120 0.02 41.32 -16.63
CA LYS A 1120 -0.95 40.21 -16.70
C LYS A 1120 -2.16 40.57 -17.57
N ILE A 1121 -2.76 41.75 -17.36
CA ILE A 1121 -3.89 42.22 -18.17
C ILE A 1121 -3.47 42.51 -19.63
N ALA A 1122 -2.26 43.01 -19.86
CA ALA A 1122 -1.77 43.24 -21.22
C ALA A 1122 -1.76 41.95 -22.06
N ARG A 1123 -1.41 40.82 -21.43
CA ARG A 1123 -1.36 39.48 -22.06
C ARG A 1123 -2.74 38.86 -22.31
N SER A 1124 -3.82 39.44 -21.78
CA SER A 1124 -5.15 38.85 -21.92
C SER A 1124 -5.72 39.00 -23.34
N PHE A 1125 -6.59 38.08 -23.73
CA PHE A 1125 -7.27 38.17 -25.02
C PHE A 1125 -8.22 39.38 -25.05
N CYS A 1126 -8.04 40.25 -26.04
CA CYS A 1126 -8.85 41.46 -26.28
C CYS A 1126 -8.62 41.91 -27.72
N GLU A 1127 -9.51 41.52 -28.61
CA GLU A 1127 -9.46 41.84 -30.03
C GLU A 1127 -10.38 43.04 -30.34
N PRO A 1128 -9.99 43.97 -31.23
CA PRO A 1128 -10.83 45.11 -31.59
C PRO A 1128 -12.22 44.69 -32.09
N ALA A 1129 -13.27 45.39 -31.65
CA ALA A 1129 -14.66 45.14 -32.04
C ALA A 1129 -15.17 43.70 -31.83
N ASN A 1130 -14.48 42.89 -31.01
CA ASN A 1130 -14.90 41.53 -30.68
C ASN A 1130 -15.18 41.42 -29.16
N LEU A 1131 -16.40 41.04 -28.81
CA LEU A 1131 -16.83 40.82 -27.42
C LEU A 1131 -16.61 39.37 -26.98
N GLU A 1132 -16.58 38.43 -27.91
CA GLU A 1132 -16.50 37.01 -27.60
C GLU A 1132 -15.13 36.68 -27.00
N GLY A 1133 -15.11 36.11 -25.80
CA GLY A 1133 -13.88 35.79 -25.08
C GLY A 1133 -13.07 37.00 -24.58
N ASN A 1134 -13.50 38.25 -24.83
CA ASN A 1134 -12.73 39.45 -24.53
C ASN A 1134 -12.63 39.71 -23.01
N VAL A 1135 -11.45 39.48 -22.45
CA VAL A 1135 -11.21 39.52 -21.00
C VAL A 1135 -11.30 40.93 -20.45
N ALA A 1136 -10.83 41.94 -21.19
CA ALA A 1136 -10.87 43.34 -20.74
C ALA A 1136 -12.32 43.86 -20.67
N MET A 1137 -13.17 43.51 -21.65
CA MET A 1137 -14.60 43.82 -21.62
C MET A 1137 -15.30 43.07 -20.47
N LYS A 1138 -14.95 41.80 -20.20
CA LYS A 1138 -15.47 41.07 -19.04
C LYS A 1138 -15.06 41.71 -17.71
N PHE A 1139 -13.80 42.14 -17.54
CA PHE A 1139 -13.39 42.89 -16.35
C PHE A 1139 -14.13 44.23 -16.25
N ALA A 1140 -14.35 44.92 -17.36
CA ALA A 1140 -15.11 46.16 -17.36
C ALA A 1140 -16.53 45.94 -16.81
N LYS A 1141 -17.24 44.93 -17.32
CA LYS A 1141 -18.61 44.57 -16.93
C LYS A 1141 -18.70 44.10 -15.47
N LEU A 1142 -17.85 43.16 -15.08
CA LEU A 1142 -18.00 42.40 -13.84
C LEU A 1142 -17.27 43.03 -12.64
N VAL A 1143 -16.31 43.92 -12.88
CA VAL A 1143 -15.46 44.49 -11.83
C VAL A 1143 -15.43 46.02 -11.88
N VAL A 1144 -15.06 46.61 -13.02
CA VAL A 1144 -14.83 48.06 -13.11
C VAL A 1144 -16.09 48.88 -12.84
N PHE A 1145 -17.17 48.66 -13.60
CA PHE A 1145 -18.41 49.41 -13.38
C PHE A 1145 -19.04 49.16 -12.00
N PRO A 1146 -19.06 47.92 -11.48
CA PRO A 1146 -19.47 47.66 -10.09
C PRO A 1146 -18.63 48.39 -9.03
N ILE A 1147 -17.33 48.58 -9.25
CA ILE A 1147 -16.47 49.37 -8.35
C ILE A 1147 -16.79 50.86 -8.45
N LEU A 1148 -16.95 51.38 -9.67
CA LEU A 1148 -17.22 52.79 -9.95
C LEU A 1148 -18.56 53.26 -9.39
N ASP A 1149 -19.53 52.36 -9.23
CA ASP A 1149 -20.77 52.61 -8.47
C ASP A 1149 -21.54 53.85 -8.96
N GLY A 1150 -21.73 53.95 -10.28
CA GLY A 1150 -22.37 55.08 -10.95
C GLY A 1150 -21.42 56.21 -11.38
N ALA A 1151 -20.15 56.15 -11.02
CA ALA A 1151 -19.13 57.05 -11.57
C ALA A 1151 -18.74 56.67 -13.02
N GLU A 1152 -18.32 57.67 -13.80
CA GLU A 1152 -17.98 57.51 -15.21
C GLU A 1152 -16.57 56.91 -15.39
N LEU A 1153 -16.40 55.97 -16.31
CA LEU A 1153 -15.10 55.45 -16.72
C LEU A 1153 -14.47 56.41 -17.74
N LYS A 1154 -13.38 57.07 -17.35
CA LYS A 1154 -12.61 57.97 -18.23
C LYS A 1154 -11.45 57.22 -18.88
N ILE A 1155 -11.43 57.21 -20.21
CA ILE A 1155 -10.41 56.53 -21.02
C ILE A 1155 -9.61 57.60 -21.76
N ALA A 1156 -8.39 57.85 -21.27
CA ALA A 1156 -7.52 58.87 -21.83
C ALA A 1156 -6.89 58.40 -23.16
N ARG A 1157 -7.04 59.20 -24.22
CA ARG A 1157 -6.52 58.92 -25.58
C ARG A 1157 -5.93 60.18 -26.19
N THR A 1158 -4.96 60.03 -27.08
CA THR A 1158 -4.45 61.18 -27.85
C THR A 1158 -5.48 61.63 -28.90
N GLU A 1159 -5.42 62.91 -29.29
CA GLU A 1159 -6.25 63.47 -30.38
C GLU A 1159 -6.14 62.66 -31.69
N GLU A 1160 -4.94 62.18 -32.00
CA GLU A 1160 -4.66 61.33 -33.17
C GLU A 1160 -5.38 59.97 -33.12
N ASN A 1161 -5.74 59.52 -31.92
CA ASN A 1161 -6.47 58.28 -31.69
C ASN A 1161 -7.95 58.54 -31.41
N GLY A 1162 -8.51 59.72 -31.70
CA GLY A 1162 -9.94 60.01 -31.56
C GLY A 1162 -10.36 60.70 -30.26
N GLY A 1163 -9.40 61.12 -29.42
CA GLY A 1163 -9.65 61.88 -28.18
C GLY A 1163 -10.25 61.04 -27.05
N ASP A 1164 -10.31 61.64 -25.85
CA ASP A 1164 -10.78 60.99 -24.63
C ASP A 1164 -12.21 60.42 -24.78
N VAL A 1165 -12.44 59.23 -24.21
CA VAL A 1165 -13.75 58.58 -24.19
C VAL A 1165 -14.25 58.51 -22.75
N ILE A 1166 -15.53 58.83 -22.54
CA ILE A 1166 -16.21 58.75 -21.25
C ILE A 1166 -17.39 57.81 -21.39
N ALA A 1167 -17.41 56.73 -20.60
CA ALA A 1167 -18.53 55.79 -20.55
C ALA A 1167 -19.17 55.79 -19.16
N LYS A 1168 -20.47 56.09 -19.06
CA LYS A 1168 -21.20 56.15 -17.79
C LYS A 1168 -21.65 54.78 -17.31
N ASN A 1169 -21.84 53.84 -18.24
CA ASN A 1169 -22.26 52.48 -17.97
C ASN A 1169 -21.64 51.50 -18.98
N TYR A 1170 -21.83 50.21 -18.74
CA TYR A 1170 -21.26 49.16 -19.59
C TYR A 1170 -21.79 49.20 -21.03
N SER A 1171 -23.07 49.51 -21.23
CA SER A 1171 -23.67 49.58 -22.57
C SER A 1171 -23.07 50.71 -23.42
N GLU A 1172 -22.76 51.85 -22.81
CA GLU A 1172 -22.02 52.93 -23.47
C GLU A 1172 -20.59 52.50 -23.81
N LEU A 1173 -19.89 51.81 -22.90
CA LEU A 1173 -18.54 51.29 -23.19
C LEU A 1173 -18.55 50.26 -24.33
N GLU A 1174 -19.55 49.37 -24.35
CA GLU A 1174 -19.76 48.38 -25.40
C GLU A 1174 -20.01 49.04 -26.76
N HIS A 1175 -20.82 50.10 -26.79
CA HIS A 1175 -21.02 50.93 -27.98
C HIS A 1175 -19.71 51.57 -28.45
N GLU A 1176 -18.95 52.18 -27.54
CA GLU A 1176 -17.66 52.80 -27.87
C GLU A 1176 -16.61 51.80 -28.38
N PHE A 1177 -16.65 50.55 -27.91
CA PHE A 1177 -15.74 49.49 -28.30
C PHE A 1177 -16.10 48.83 -29.64
N LEU A 1178 -17.39 48.64 -29.93
CA LEU A 1178 -17.85 48.02 -31.17
C LEU A 1178 -17.95 49.00 -32.34
N VAL A 1179 -18.51 50.19 -32.07
CA VAL A 1179 -18.89 51.16 -33.10
C VAL A 1179 -18.11 52.47 -32.94
N GLY A 1180 -17.96 52.95 -31.71
CA GLY A 1180 -17.38 54.25 -31.41
C GLY A 1180 -18.35 55.41 -31.70
N SER A 1181 -18.38 56.42 -30.84
CA SER A 1181 -19.06 57.70 -31.14
C SER A 1181 -18.47 58.38 -32.38
N ASN A 1182 -17.20 58.10 -32.70
CA ASN A 1182 -16.57 58.40 -33.97
C ASN A 1182 -16.19 57.09 -34.67
N PRO A 1183 -16.96 56.64 -35.69
CA PRO A 1183 -16.73 55.36 -36.36
C PRO A 1183 -15.37 55.22 -37.05
N LYS A 1184 -14.63 56.32 -37.26
CA LYS A 1184 -13.25 56.29 -37.77
C LYS A 1184 -12.22 55.88 -36.70
N PHE A 1185 -12.57 56.01 -35.42
CA PHE A 1185 -11.68 55.77 -34.28
C PHE A 1185 -12.40 55.06 -33.13
N PRO A 1186 -12.96 53.85 -33.34
CA PRO A 1186 -13.54 53.05 -32.26
C PRO A 1186 -12.52 52.80 -31.14
N LEU A 1187 -12.98 52.51 -29.93
CA LEU A 1187 -12.11 52.36 -28.77
C LEU A 1187 -11.13 51.19 -28.98
N HIS A 1188 -9.83 51.50 -28.95
CA HIS A 1188 -8.78 50.51 -29.16
C HIS A 1188 -8.58 49.61 -27.92
N PRO A 1189 -8.35 48.30 -28.08
CA PRO A 1189 -8.08 47.37 -26.97
C PRO A 1189 -7.00 47.80 -25.98
N GLY A 1190 -5.95 48.46 -26.47
CA GLY A 1190 -4.86 48.96 -25.63
C GLY A 1190 -5.32 50.04 -24.63
N ASP A 1191 -6.16 50.96 -25.07
CA ASP A 1191 -6.67 52.07 -24.26
C ASP A 1191 -7.68 51.58 -23.22
N LEU A 1192 -8.55 50.65 -23.63
CA LEU A 1192 -9.45 49.93 -22.73
C LEU A 1192 -8.66 49.17 -21.65
N LYS A 1193 -7.67 48.36 -22.04
CA LYS A 1193 -6.83 47.60 -21.09
C LYS A 1193 -6.13 48.52 -20.10
N ASN A 1194 -5.57 49.64 -20.55
CA ASN A 1194 -4.91 50.60 -19.66
C ASN A 1194 -5.89 51.21 -18.65
N SER A 1195 -7.11 51.53 -19.08
CA SER A 1195 -8.15 52.09 -18.20
C SER A 1195 -8.64 51.07 -17.16
N VAL A 1196 -8.86 49.82 -17.59
CA VAL A 1196 -9.17 48.69 -16.69
C VAL A 1196 -8.05 48.47 -15.66
N VAL A 1197 -6.78 48.48 -16.11
CA VAL A 1197 -5.60 48.39 -15.24
C VAL A 1197 -5.58 49.52 -14.21
N SER A 1198 -5.93 50.75 -14.60
CA SER A 1198 -5.95 51.90 -13.70
C SER A 1198 -6.95 51.72 -12.57
N VAL A 1199 -8.18 51.28 -12.87
CA VAL A 1199 -9.22 51.06 -11.86
C VAL A 1199 -8.86 49.91 -10.93
N ILE A 1200 -8.40 48.78 -11.47
CA ILE A 1200 -8.00 47.61 -10.67
C ILE A 1200 -6.80 47.95 -9.76
N ASN A 1201 -5.80 48.68 -10.28
CA ASN A 1201 -4.69 49.12 -9.45
C ASN A 1201 -5.13 50.10 -8.36
N GLY A 1202 -6.10 50.98 -8.62
CA GLY A 1202 -6.68 51.85 -7.60
C GLY A 1202 -7.30 51.07 -6.43
N LEU A 1203 -8.00 49.96 -6.73
CA LEU A 1203 -8.48 49.04 -5.68
C LEU A 1203 -7.32 48.38 -4.92
N PHE A 1204 -6.30 47.91 -5.64
CA PHE A 1204 -5.16 47.21 -5.03
C PHE A 1204 -4.21 48.12 -4.27
N ASP A 1205 -4.09 49.40 -4.63
CA ASP A 1205 -3.19 50.36 -3.96
C ASP A 1205 -3.51 50.51 -2.47
N GLY A 1206 -4.78 50.60 -2.11
CA GLY A 1206 -5.20 50.64 -0.72
C GLY A 1206 -4.83 49.36 0.05
N VAL A 1207 -4.96 48.19 -0.59
CA VAL A 1207 -4.57 46.90 0.00
C VAL A 1207 -3.05 46.79 0.14
N ARG A 1208 -2.29 47.16 -0.90
CA ARG A 1208 -0.82 47.17 -0.90
C ARG A 1208 -0.27 48.07 0.21
N ALA A 1209 -0.83 49.27 0.38
CA ALA A 1209 -0.45 50.19 1.43
C ALA A 1209 -0.66 49.59 2.83
N GLU A 1210 -1.78 48.89 3.02
CA GLU A 1210 -2.10 48.23 4.28
C GLU A 1210 -1.23 47.01 4.59
N PHE A 1211 -0.80 46.27 3.57
CA PHE A 1211 0.09 45.11 3.71
C PHE A 1211 1.59 45.47 3.68
N ALA A 1212 1.94 46.75 3.49
CA ALA A 1212 3.33 47.22 3.59
C ALA A 1212 3.88 47.15 5.03
N ASP A 1213 3.00 47.09 6.05
CA ASP A 1213 3.42 46.91 7.44
C ASP A 1213 4.03 45.51 7.69
N LYS A 1214 5.06 45.46 8.55
CA LYS A 1214 5.77 44.22 8.89
C LYS A 1214 4.88 43.15 9.50
N THR A 1215 3.83 43.54 10.24
CA THR A 1215 2.91 42.60 10.90
C THR A 1215 2.08 41.83 9.88
N ARG A 1216 1.49 42.53 8.91
CA ARG A 1216 0.67 41.90 7.86
C ARG A 1216 1.50 41.15 6.83
N MET A 1217 2.72 41.62 6.55
CA MET A 1217 3.67 40.85 5.73
C MET A 1217 4.08 39.51 6.38
N LYS A 1218 4.17 39.48 7.71
CA LYS A 1218 4.40 38.22 8.44
C LYS A 1218 3.24 37.24 8.27
N ILE A 1219 1.98 37.71 8.30
CA ILE A 1219 0.79 36.87 8.06
C ILE A 1219 0.86 36.19 6.69
N VAL A 1220 1.25 36.92 5.64
CA VAL A 1220 1.46 36.36 4.29
C VAL A 1220 2.55 35.29 4.31
N THR A 1221 3.65 35.56 5.01
CA THR A 1221 4.79 34.62 5.12
C THR A 1221 4.38 33.34 5.85
N ASP A 1222 3.64 33.45 6.95
CA ASP A 1222 3.18 32.30 7.74
C ASP A 1222 2.19 31.44 6.93
N ALA A 1223 1.26 32.06 6.20
CA ALA A 1223 0.26 31.38 5.37
C ALA A 1223 0.82 30.60 4.17
N PHE A 1224 1.96 31.04 3.62
CA PHE A 1224 2.57 30.47 2.41
C PHE A 1224 4.01 30.00 2.58
N SER A 1225 4.49 29.83 3.82
CA SER A 1225 5.87 29.39 4.07
C SER A 1225 6.17 28.05 3.36
N THR A 1226 7.15 28.05 2.46
CA THR A 1226 7.65 26.81 1.87
C THR A 1226 8.38 26.05 2.98
N SER A 1227 8.02 24.79 3.19
CA SER A 1227 8.70 23.83 4.06
C SER A 1227 10.13 23.51 3.59
N LYS A 1228 11.00 24.52 3.48
CA LYS A 1228 12.45 24.33 3.49
C LYS A 1228 12.91 24.31 4.94
N GLY A 1229 13.13 23.09 5.45
CA GLY A 1229 14.01 22.86 6.61
C GLY A 1229 13.37 23.03 7.99
N LYS A 1230 12.72 21.98 8.47
CA LYS A 1230 12.95 21.53 9.86
C LYS A 1230 13.58 20.14 9.79
N LYS A 1231 14.91 20.10 9.84
CA LYS A 1231 15.62 18.94 10.39
C LYS A 1231 15.11 18.77 11.82
N LYS A 1232 14.45 17.65 12.11
CA LYS A 1232 14.47 16.97 13.40
C LYS A 1232 14.20 15.50 13.15
#